data_AF-A0AA38MAN4-F1
#
_entry.id   AF-A0AA38MAN4-F1
#
_cell.length_a   1.000
_cell.length_b   1.000
_cell.length_c   1.000
_cell.angle_alpha   90.00
_cell.angle_beta   90.00
_cell.angle_gamma   90.00
#
_symmetry.space_group_name_H-M   'P 1'
#
loop_
_entity.id
_entity.type
_entity.pdbx_description
1 polymer ?
#
loop_
_entity_poly.entity_id
_entity_poly.type
_entity_poly.pdbx_seq_one_letter_code
_entity_poly.pdbx_strand_id
1 'polypeptide(L)'
;MKTVRSYFLLFVLCCGTAGQTGRTFLEEFLGPYRVARRFLMEVQLQSKQNNKSPYRKNQIQRQVPDSVPFPCDVRNARSLSKPLSVHQLKPGDIDVIAALGDSLTAGVGATAINVLEVLLEERGKSFPIGGEGNWRQYLTLPNILKMFNSNLIGYAVKTSLTIQEESQFNVAEINAISSDIPYMARELVKRMKSTKCVNINEDWKMITIFIGANNFCDACYLEDMTAALEQHRKDMIEVLRILRDNLPRTIVNFVLPPHLKIIVELKTENPACSFIRAGLCSCLFGHRSTQKQVLYEFMDKWLKLDMEIGNIDEFDTDDFTVVVQPFLLNYNFPTSAPGVADSQYLSADCFHFSQKAHARVANDLWNNIMEPVGNKSFGGNRVFEKFNCPSDKRPYIFTRQLDSLIGNFRHFRMEAFNLLNETVSDEQNLRLLKQSGKVQRFVRKKTPCPLNNTKSAQTPESVHKLRPGDIDVIAGIGDSLTAGVGLLATNVMHVSLEHRGIAVTAGGKGSWRKYLTLPNMLKNFNPNLTGYATETSLTLHNESHLNVGETASMSEDMPYMTRVVIKRMMEDDRIDIKKHWKMVTFMIGPNDFCSQICFENDFQKILDKHRKELRQVLATLKQNLPRTIVNLIPPPNLKFLIDMTGKSMVCHMQHLMECPCLFGPVTKNNQESYVRLMKLWQKIDVELGEDPEFDTDDFTVVVQPFTLEFFTPNTTEGTTDYTYFSEDCFHLSQKGNARIANSLWNNIMEPVGMKSRKPVELFNIKCPSQQYPFIFTRRNSVRCKPGYRDQLCARGPPSFRGTDSYLHYNEPFTLEALNSDPLDVNVRFKVSSETGLLLWMNSGYGEFLSLGLEEGALVLRFTVRGEEVVVVHNSTTVHDNLWHRVKAVRDGSSAVLIVDNGPAMTRQSVEIPPMSISLGENEGLYVGGMPNTSLQSFTRYKHGIKGCVADLVLNTDYRLQVINHSEVGHNVGECEV
;
A
#
# COMPACT_ATOMS: atom_id res chain seq x y z
N MET A 1 48.57 38.46 -16.00
CA MET A 1 47.33 39.05 -15.41
C MET A 1 46.36 39.63 -16.43
N LYS A 2 46.78 40.44 -17.43
CA LYS A 2 45.86 40.96 -18.48
C LYS A 2 45.24 39.85 -19.34
N THR A 3 46.02 38.86 -19.75
CA THR A 3 45.55 37.69 -20.53
C THR A 3 44.57 36.81 -19.75
N VAL A 4 44.82 36.60 -18.44
CA VAL A 4 43.95 35.83 -17.54
C VAL A 4 42.60 36.55 -17.33
N ARG A 5 42.59 37.89 -17.26
CA ARG A 5 41.34 38.68 -17.24
C ARG A 5 40.56 38.58 -18.55
N SER A 6 41.22 38.53 -19.70
CA SER A 6 40.56 38.36 -21.00
C SER A 6 39.93 36.98 -21.18
N TYR A 7 40.59 35.91 -20.70
CA TYR A 7 40.00 34.56 -20.71
C TYR A 7 38.90 34.39 -19.65
N PHE A 8 39.01 35.05 -18.49
CA PHE A 8 37.95 35.07 -17.48
C PHE A 8 36.71 35.85 -17.96
N LEU A 9 36.90 36.94 -18.72
CA LEU A 9 35.80 37.63 -19.39
C LEU A 9 35.15 36.76 -20.48
N LEU A 10 35.95 36.01 -21.26
CA LEU A 10 35.41 35.04 -22.23
C LEU A 10 34.63 33.91 -21.54
N PHE A 11 35.08 33.47 -20.37
CA PHE A 11 34.42 32.46 -19.53
C PHE A 11 33.07 32.97 -19.00
N VAL A 12 33.00 34.25 -18.59
CA VAL A 12 31.74 34.90 -18.17
C VAL A 12 30.81 35.19 -19.36
N LEU A 13 31.35 35.54 -20.53
CA LEU A 13 30.57 35.83 -21.75
C LEU A 13 30.01 34.56 -22.42
N CYS A 14 30.72 33.42 -22.39
CA CYS A 14 30.19 32.15 -22.92
C CYS A 14 29.09 31.54 -22.04
N CYS A 15 29.09 31.78 -20.73
CA CYS A 15 27.98 31.40 -19.85
C CYS A 15 26.70 32.23 -20.07
N GLY A 16 26.78 33.33 -20.85
CA GLY A 16 25.67 34.27 -21.05
C GLY A 16 24.78 34.04 -22.28
N THR A 17 25.08 33.06 -23.16
CA THR A 17 24.36 32.91 -24.45
C THR A 17 23.76 31.53 -24.72
N ALA A 18 23.70 30.62 -23.74
CA ALA A 18 23.09 29.29 -23.91
C ALA A 18 21.55 29.29 -23.76
N GLY A 19 20.91 30.44 -23.83
CA GLY A 19 19.46 30.57 -23.85
C GLY A 19 18.98 30.94 -25.25
N GLN A 20 18.87 29.95 -26.15
CA GLN A 20 17.86 29.88 -27.21
C GLN A 20 18.16 28.70 -28.17
N THR A 21 17.17 27.80 -28.30
CA THR A 21 17.00 26.77 -29.35
C THR A 21 17.85 25.48 -29.29
N GLY A 22 17.30 24.44 -28.66
CA GLY A 22 17.10 23.11 -29.26
C GLY A 22 18.27 22.17 -29.60
N ARG A 23 19.55 22.50 -29.38
CA ARG A 23 20.69 21.56 -29.53
C ARG A 23 21.75 21.78 -28.44
N THR A 24 22.36 20.70 -27.95
CA THR A 24 23.15 20.66 -26.70
C THR A 24 24.52 21.34 -26.82
N PHE A 25 24.96 22.00 -25.74
CA PHE A 25 26.30 22.61 -25.60
C PHE A 25 27.44 21.59 -25.87
N LEU A 26 27.20 20.31 -25.63
CA LEU A 26 28.18 19.23 -25.80
C LEU A 26 28.48 18.85 -27.26
N GLU A 27 27.59 19.12 -28.22
CA GLU A 27 27.74 18.66 -29.60
C GLU A 27 28.63 19.58 -30.47
N GLU A 28 28.63 20.90 -30.25
CA GLU A 28 29.33 21.85 -31.14
C GLU A 28 30.48 22.64 -30.47
N PHE A 29 30.48 22.85 -29.15
CA PHE A 29 31.39 23.80 -28.48
C PHE A 29 32.46 23.17 -27.55
N LEU A 30 32.42 21.84 -27.38
CA LEU A 30 33.13 21.15 -26.30
C LEU A 30 34.66 21.08 -26.45
N GLY A 31 35.16 20.98 -27.69
CA GLY A 31 36.59 20.85 -27.98
C GLY A 31 37.41 22.08 -27.56
N PRO A 32 37.14 23.27 -28.12
CA PRO A 32 37.83 24.51 -27.75
C PRO A 32 37.70 24.87 -26.26
N TYR A 33 36.52 24.62 -25.68
CA TYR A 33 36.25 24.83 -24.26
C TYR A 33 37.15 23.97 -23.37
N ARG A 34 37.29 22.67 -23.66
CA ARG A 34 38.15 21.74 -22.91
C ARG A 34 39.64 22.12 -22.98
N VAL A 35 40.11 22.62 -24.12
CA VAL A 35 41.49 23.11 -24.28
C VAL A 35 41.75 24.33 -23.39
N ALA A 36 40.84 25.31 -23.40
CA ALA A 36 40.96 26.49 -22.54
C ALA A 36 40.93 26.12 -21.04
N ARG A 37 40.06 25.18 -20.64
CA ARG A 37 39.99 24.72 -19.25
C ARG A 37 41.21 23.93 -18.81
N ARG A 38 41.82 23.14 -19.71
CA ARG A 38 43.08 22.44 -19.41
C ARG A 38 44.18 23.42 -19.00
N PHE A 39 44.34 24.50 -19.75
CA PHE A 39 45.33 25.54 -19.44
C PHE A 39 45.06 26.20 -18.07
N LEU A 40 43.80 26.56 -17.78
CA LEU A 40 43.42 27.16 -16.50
C LEU A 40 43.69 26.20 -15.32
N MET A 41 43.31 24.94 -15.47
CA MET A 41 43.52 23.89 -14.47
C MET A 41 45.01 23.67 -14.17
N GLU A 42 45.87 23.63 -15.20
CA GLU A 42 47.32 23.48 -15.03
C GLU A 42 47.92 24.66 -14.24
N VAL A 43 47.50 25.90 -14.51
CA VAL A 43 47.91 27.10 -13.75
C VAL A 43 47.47 27.01 -12.29
N GLN A 44 46.25 26.56 -12.03
CA GLN A 44 45.71 26.44 -10.67
C GLN A 44 46.39 25.31 -9.88
N LEU A 45 46.71 24.19 -10.51
CA LEU A 45 47.44 23.08 -9.88
C LEU A 45 48.82 23.53 -9.38
N GLN A 46 49.55 24.31 -10.18
CA GLN A 46 50.84 24.90 -9.77
C GLN A 46 50.68 25.84 -8.57
N SER A 47 49.65 26.69 -8.58
CA SER A 47 49.34 27.56 -7.44
C SER A 47 48.96 26.77 -6.18
N LYS A 48 48.27 25.64 -6.33
CA LYS A 48 47.77 24.81 -5.22
C LYS A 48 48.89 24.08 -4.48
N GLN A 49 49.91 23.59 -5.20
CA GLN A 49 51.07 22.90 -4.63
C GLN A 49 51.90 23.79 -3.69
N ASN A 50 51.90 25.11 -3.91
CA ASN A 50 52.69 26.06 -3.12
C ASN A 50 52.02 26.53 -1.82
N ASN A 51 50.74 26.21 -1.58
CA ASN A 51 49.96 26.79 -0.47
C ASN A 51 49.50 25.73 0.55
N LYS A 52 50.19 25.59 1.69
CA LYS A 52 49.84 24.65 2.77
C LYS A 52 48.94 25.33 3.82
N SER A 53 47.71 25.67 3.45
CA SER A 53 46.76 26.33 4.38
C SER A 53 46.18 25.35 5.42
N PRO A 54 46.13 25.72 6.71
CA PRO A 54 45.45 24.92 7.74
C PRO A 54 43.93 24.79 7.52
N TYR A 55 43.30 25.70 6.78
CA TYR A 55 41.88 25.58 6.38
C TYR A 55 41.61 24.30 5.57
N ARG A 56 42.58 23.81 4.78
CA ARG A 56 42.46 22.56 4.00
C ARG A 56 42.22 21.33 4.88
N LYS A 57 42.72 21.31 6.12
CA LYS A 57 42.64 20.13 6.98
C LYS A 57 41.22 19.83 7.49
N ASN A 58 40.35 20.83 7.56
CA ASN A 58 39.01 20.68 8.15
C ASN A 58 37.92 20.34 7.12
N GLN A 59 38.15 20.63 5.82
CA GLN A 59 37.26 20.31 4.70
C GLN A 59 37.52 18.92 4.08
N ILE A 60 38.54 18.22 4.57
CA ILE A 60 38.88 16.85 4.19
C ILE A 60 38.44 15.93 5.33
N GLN A 61 38.00 14.73 5.00
CA GLN A 61 37.72 13.71 6.01
C GLN A 61 38.95 13.50 6.90
N ARG A 62 38.73 13.21 8.18
CA ARG A 62 39.84 12.85 9.05
C ARG A 62 40.41 11.52 8.60
N GLN A 63 41.74 11.44 8.51
CA GLN A 63 42.41 10.20 8.15
C GLN A 63 42.13 9.13 9.21
N VAL A 64 41.64 7.98 8.77
CA VAL A 64 41.43 6.82 9.63
C VAL A 64 42.78 6.14 9.89
N PRO A 65 43.20 5.90 11.15
CA PRO A 65 44.48 5.26 11.46
C PRO A 65 44.59 3.83 10.90
N ASP A 66 45.81 3.39 10.58
CA ASP A 66 46.03 2.04 10.04
C ASP A 66 45.62 0.92 11.00
N SER A 67 45.65 1.20 12.31
CA SER A 67 45.18 0.29 13.36
C SER A 67 43.68 0.02 13.34
N VAL A 68 42.88 0.86 12.67
CA VAL A 68 41.42 0.69 12.58
C VAL A 68 41.10 -0.23 11.40
N PRO A 69 40.52 -1.42 11.62
CA PRO A 69 40.16 -2.31 10.53
C PRO A 69 39.05 -1.72 9.67
N PHE A 70 38.92 -2.20 8.43
CA PHE A 70 37.76 -1.87 7.61
C PHE A 70 36.48 -2.42 8.28
N PRO A 71 35.35 -1.67 8.29
CA PRO A 71 34.17 -2.07 9.06
C PRO A 71 33.53 -3.41 8.67
N CYS A 72 33.77 -3.90 7.45
CA CYS A 72 33.16 -5.12 6.93
C CYS A 72 34.14 -6.29 6.84
N ASP A 73 33.61 -7.51 7.01
CA ASP A 73 34.34 -8.73 6.64
C ASP A 73 34.40 -8.88 5.13
N VAL A 74 35.60 -9.11 4.60
CA VAL A 74 35.87 -9.22 3.16
C VAL A 74 36.26 -10.64 2.73
N ARG A 75 36.33 -11.60 3.66
CA ARG A 75 36.88 -12.95 3.38
C ARG A 75 36.05 -13.80 2.41
N ASN A 76 34.79 -13.45 2.16
CA ASN A 76 33.90 -14.09 1.17
C ASN A 76 33.14 -13.06 0.30
N ALA A 77 33.77 -11.92 0.10
CA ALA A 77 33.22 -10.74 -0.56
C ALA A 77 32.91 -10.90 -2.05
N ARG A 78 33.59 -11.82 -2.71
CA ARG A 78 33.49 -12.11 -4.15
C ARG A 78 32.98 -13.54 -4.33
N SER A 79 32.17 -13.76 -5.35
CA SER A 79 31.64 -15.08 -5.70
C SER A 79 32.74 -15.96 -6.30
N LEU A 80 32.64 -17.28 -6.06
CA LEU A 80 33.62 -18.25 -6.56
C LEU A 80 33.62 -18.33 -8.10
N SER A 81 32.45 -18.10 -8.70
CA SER A 81 32.25 -17.95 -10.13
C SER A 81 31.52 -16.63 -10.40
N LYS A 82 31.74 -16.04 -11.57
CA LYS A 82 31.01 -14.84 -12.02
C LYS A 82 29.50 -15.13 -11.98
N PRO A 83 28.70 -14.35 -11.24
CA PRO A 83 27.25 -14.58 -11.16
C PRO A 83 26.60 -14.47 -12.54
N LEU A 84 25.52 -15.23 -12.79
CA LEU A 84 24.76 -15.15 -14.04
C LEU A 84 23.73 -14.02 -14.02
N SER A 85 23.27 -13.63 -12.83
CA SER A 85 22.27 -12.61 -12.62
C SER A 85 22.81 -11.44 -11.81
N VAL A 86 22.40 -10.23 -12.16
CA VAL A 86 22.67 -8.97 -11.45
C VAL A 86 22.11 -8.99 -10.03
N HIS A 87 21.11 -9.84 -9.79
CA HIS A 87 20.48 -10.05 -8.49
C HIS A 87 21.31 -10.93 -7.56
N GLN A 88 22.40 -11.53 -8.05
CA GLN A 88 23.30 -12.40 -7.27
C GLN A 88 24.68 -11.76 -7.06
N LEU A 89 24.83 -10.47 -7.33
CA LEU A 89 26.10 -9.78 -7.19
C LEU A 89 26.43 -9.54 -5.73
N LYS A 90 27.58 -10.04 -5.31
CA LYS A 90 28.25 -9.54 -4.10
C LYS A 90 29.05 -8.29 -4.44
N PRO A 91 29.39 -7.44 -3.46
CA PRO A 91 30.23 -6.27 -3.73
C PRO A 91 31.56 -6.58 -4.42
N GLY A 92 32.17 -7.74 -4.14
CA GLY A 92 33.39 -8.18 -4.77
C GLY A 92 33.23 -8.64 -6.22
N ASP A 93 32.00 -8.87 -6.70
CA ASP A 93 31.75 -9.29 -8.09
C ASP A 93 31.79 -8.13 -9.09
N ILE A 94 31.75 -6.88 -8.60
CA ILE A 94 31.86 -5.70 -9.46
C ILE A 94 33.30 -5.56 -9.96
N ASP A 95 33.47 -5.63 -11.27
CA ASP A 95 34.76 -5.56 -11.96
C ASP A 95 35.06 -4.14 -12.44
N VAL A 96 34.03 -3.44 -12.93
CA VAL A 96 34.16 -2.11 -13.54
C VAL A 96 33.22 -1.12 -12.86
N ILE A 97 33.72 0.07 -12.55
CA ILE A 97 32.91 1.18 -12.04
C ILE A 97 32.96 2.38 -12.97
N ALA A 98 31.82 3.05 -13.16
CA ALA A 98 31.69 4.24 -14.01
C ALA A 98 30.68 5.23 -13.43
N ALA A 99 30.73 6.49 -13.91
CA ALA A 99 29.74 7.48 -13.52
C ALA A 99 29.43 8.50 -14.62
N LEU A 100 28.16 8.91 -14.66
CA LEU A 100 27.61 10.00 -15.48
C LEU A 100 26.99 11.05 -14.55
N GLY A 101 27.11 12.32 -14.90
CA GLY A 101 26.54 13.39 -14.09
C GLY A 101 27.13 14.75 -14.34
N ASP A 102 27.04 15.60 -13.33
CA ASP A 102 27.46 17.00 -13.38
C ASP A 102 28.78 17.30 -12.63
N SER A 103 28.94 18.55 -12.19
CA SER A 103 30.07 19.04 -11.42
C SER A 103 30.31 18.30 -10.11
N LEU A 104 29.27 17.81 -9.42
CA LEU A 104 29.43 17.03 -8.19
C LEU A 104 30.02 15.65 -8.50
N THR A 105 29.58 15.01 -9.59
CA THR A 105 30.18 13.74 -10.05
C THR A 105 31.61 13.94 -10.53
N ALA A 106 31.95 15.10 -11.10
CA ALA A 106 33.32 15.48 -11.45
C ALA A 106 34.20 15.89 -10.25
N GLY A 107 33.64 16.03 -9.04
CA GLY A 107 34.39 16.42 -7.84
C GLY A 107 34.90 17.86 -7.86
N VAL A 108 34.11 18.78 -8.44
CA VAL A 108 34.45 20.19 -8.57
C VAL A 108 34.72 20.82 -7.21
N GLY A 109 35.94 21.35 -7.03
CA GLY A 109 36.33 22.08 -5.84
C GLY A 109 36.34 21.28 -4.53
N ALA A 110 36.41 19.94 -4.58
CA ALA A 110 36.30 19.11 -3.37
C ALA A 110 37.27 19.54 -2.24
N THR A 111 38.47 20.00 -2.56
CA THR A 111 39.43 20.51 -1.55
C THR A 111 39.80 21.98 -1.76
N ALA A 112 38.92 22.74 -2.41
CA ALA A 112 39.13 24.16 -2.69
C ALA A 112 39.00 25.01 -1.41
N ILE A 113 40.01 25.83 -1.15
CA ILE A 113 40.01 26.81 -0.03
C ILE A 113 39.70 28.24 -0.46
N ASN A 114 39.60 28.47 -1.77
CA ASN A 114 39.22 29.76 -2.34
C ASN A 114 38.48 29.53 -3.67
N VAL A 115 37.77 30.55 -4.13
CA VAL A 115 36.92 30.49 -5.32
C VAL A 115 37.71 30.17 -6.61
N LEU A 116 39.00 30.52 -6.69
CA LEU A 116 39.82 30.21 -7.86
C LEU A 116 40.15 28.71 -7.94
N GLU A 117 40.28 28.02 -6.80
CA GLU A 117 40.53 26.57 -6.75
C GLU A 117 39.27 25.74 -7.06
N VAL A 118 38.06 26.33 -7.01
CA VAL A 118 36.80 25.64 -7.31
C VAL A 118 36.78 25.08 -8.72
N LEU A 119 37.47 25.71 -9.67
CA LEU A 119 37.53 25.26 -11.07
C LEU A 119 38.25 23.92 -11.26
N LEU A 120 38.90 23.38 -10.22
CA LEU A 120 39.55 22.08 -10.27
C LEU A 120 38.55 20.93 -10.17
N GLU A 121 38.62 20.00 -11.12
CA GLU A 121 37.84 18.77 -11.15
C GLU A 121 38.58 17.64 -10.43
N GLU A 122 38.37 17.51 -9.12
CA GLU A 122 39.04 16.50 -8.31
C GLU A 122 38.32 15.15 -8.40
N ARG A 123 38.15 14.64 -9.63
CA ARG A 123 37.46 13.37 -9.95
C ARG A 123 37.94 12.21 -9.09
N GLY A 124 39.23 12.14 -8.82
CA GLY A 124 39.85 11.13 -7.95
C GLY A 124 39.33 11.10 -6.51
N LYS A 125 38.70 12.18 -6.02
CA LYS A 125 38.14 12.32 -4.67
C LYS A 125 36.60 12.35 -4.66
N SER A 126 35.96 12.21 -5.82
CA SER A 126 34.52 12.31 -5.98
C SER A 126 33.80 11.09 -5.41
N PHE A 127 32.65 11.32 -4.74
CA PHE A 127 31.92 10.28 -3.99
C PHE A 127 31.55 9.02 -4.78
N PRO A 128 31.12 9.08 -6.06
CA PRO A 128 30.61 7.90 -6.76
C PRO A 128 31.68 7.18 -7.60
N ILE A 129 32.84 7.81 -7.86
CA ILE A 129 33.79 7.33 -8.89
C ILE A 129 35.26 7.67 -8.62
N GLY A 130 35.58 8.39 -7.55
CA GLY A 130 36.96 8.70 -7.18
C GLY A 130 37.69 7.52 -6.56
N GLY A 131 38.90 7.21 -7.02
CA GLY A 131 39.74 6.16 -6.50
C GLY A 131 41.15 6.63 -6.14
N GLU A 132 41.35 7.92 -5.90
CA GLU A 132 42.59 8.45 -5.32
C GLU A 132 42.75 7.93 -3.89
N GLY A 133 43.95 7.46 -3.53
CA GLY A 133 44.22 6.93 -2.19
C GLY A 133 43.41 5.67 -1.86
N ASN A 134 42.89 5.62 -0.63
CA ASN A 134 42.07 4.53 -0.08
C ASN A 134 40.98 5.09 0.84
N TRP A 135 40.10 4.23 1.37
CA TRP A 135 38.95 4.65 2.18
C TRP A 135 39.33 5.41 3.46
N ARG A 136 40.55 5.20 3.98
CA ARG A 136 41.06 5.93 5.15
C ARG A 136 41.34 7.39 4.83
N GLN A 137 41.84 7.65 3.62
CA GLN A 137 42.21 8.98 3.15
C GLN A 137 41.04 9.70 2.48
N TYR A 138 40.35 9.03 1.56
CA TYR A 138 39.18 9.53 0.84
C TYR A 138 38.13 8.42 0.74
N LEU A 139 37.07 8.52 1.53
CA LEU A 139 35.94 7.60 1.45
C LEU A 139 35.13 7.93 0.19
N THR A 140 35.09 6.97 -0.72
CA THR A 140 34.39 7.04 -2.00
C THR A 140 33.88 5.63 -2.31
N LEU A 141 32.88 5.52 -3.19
CA LEU A 141 32.34 4.20 -3.57
C LEU A 141 33.44 3.27 -4.15
N PRO A 142 34.35 3.70 -5.05
CA PRO A 142 35.44 2.84 -5.48
C PRO A 142 36.40 2.45 -4.35
N ASN A 143 36.74 3.36 -3.44
CA ASN A 143 37.65 3.04 -2.34
C ASN A 143 37.03 2.08 -1.30
N ILE A 144 35.70 2.01 -1.24
CA ILE A 144 34.97 0.96 -0.52
C ILE A 144 35.03 -0.36 -1.30
N LEU A 145 34.67 -0.36 -2.58
CA LEU A 145 34.63 -1.57 -3.42
C LEU A 145 36.01 -2.23 -3.59
N LYS A 146 37.11 -1.46 -3.59
CA LYS A 146 38.49 -2.00 -3.59
C LYS A 146 38.79 -2.93 -2.42
N MET A 147 38.07 -2.78 -1.30
CA MET A 147 38.20 -3.70 -0.15
C MET A 147 37.59 -5.07 -0.43
N PHE A 148 36.59 -5.13 -1.31
CA PHE A 148 35.90 -6.36 -1.72
C PHE A 148 36.49 -6.96 -3.01
N ASN A 149 37.00 -6.11 -3.90
CA ASN A 149 37.70 -6.48 -5.13
C ASN A 149 38.90 -5.56 -5.40
N SER A 150 40.12 -6.03 -5.11
CA SER A 150 41.34 -5.26 -5.35
C SER A 150 41.66 -5.04 -6.85
N ASN A 151 41.01 -5.79 -7.75
CA ASN A 151 41.17 -5.68 -9.20
C ASN A 151 40.15 -4.76 -9.87
N LEU A 152 39.33 -4.03 -9.09
CA LEU A 152 38.37 -3.07 -9.61
C LEU A 152 39.05 -2.07 -10.56
N ILE A 153 38.42 -1.76 -11.70
CA ILE A 153 38.90 -0.76 -12.67
C ILE A 153 37.83 0.28 -13.02
N GLY A 154 38.22 1.37 -13.68
CA GLY A 154 37.31 2.40 -14.20
C GLY A 154 37.13 3.64 -13.34
N TYR A 155 37.61 3.64 -12.09
CA TYR A 155 37.58 4.81 -11.21
C TYR A 155 38.61 5.87 -11.58
N ALA A 156 38.29 7.14 -11.36
CA ALA A 156 39.21 8.25 -11.59
C ALA A 156 40.35 8.26 -10.54
N VAL A 157 41.58 8.54 -10.94
CA VAL A 157 42.76 8.33 -10.05
C VAL A 157 43.36 9.62 -9.48
N LYS A 158 43.06 10.77 -10.07
CA LYS A 158 43.50 12.11 -9.61
C LYS A 158 42.63 13.21 -10.23
N THR A 159 42.94 14.47 -9.91
CA THR A 159 42.37 15.64 -10.59
C THR A 159 42.60 15.55 -12.09
N SER A 160 41.52 15.59 -12.87
CA SER A 160 41.56 15.39 -14.33
C SER A 160 40.30 15.93 -15.01
N LEU A 161 40.42 16.29 -16.29
CA LEU A 161 39.28 16.55 -17.19
C LEU A 161 38.80 15.26 -17.85
N THR A 162 37.57 15.23 -18.35
CA THR A 162 36.94 14.07 -19.01
C THR A 162 37.72 13.50 -20.20
N ILE A 163 38.55 14.32 -20.86
CA ILE A 163 39.38 13.90 -22.01
C ILE A 163 40.72 13.29 -21.61
N GLN A 164 41.11 13.41 -20.35
CA GLN A 164 42.36 12.89 -19.85
C GLN A 164 42.17 11.45 -19.42
N GLU A 165 43.21 10.63 -19.63
CA GLU A 165 43.19 9.20 -19.29
C GLU A 165 42.84 8.98 -17.82
N GLU A 166 43.23 9.89 -16.93
CA GLU A 166 43.06 9.74 -15.49
C GLU A 166 41.63 9.95 -15.00
N SER A 167 40.74 10.43 -15.89
CA SER A 167 39.29 10.45 -15.67
C SER A 167 38.66 9.06 -15.79
N GLN A 168 39.33 8.12 -16.47
CA GLN A 168 38.87 6.75 -16.70
C GLN A 168 37.41 6.74 -17.22
N PHE A 169 36.48 6.13 -16.48
CA PHE A 169 35.06 6.06 -16.82
C PHE A 169 34.18 7.08 -16.07
N ASN A 170 34.78 8.13 -15.50
CA ASN A 170 34.05 9.31 -15.09
C ASN A 170 33.83 10.23 -16.31
N VAL A 171 32.65 10.13 -16.93
CA VAL A 171 32.26 10.94 -18.10
C VAL A 171 31.41 12.16 -17.75
N ALA A 172 31.30 12.51 -16.46
CA ALA A 172 30.56 13.68 -16.00
C ALA A 172 31.16 14.99 -16.52
N GLU A 173 30.31 15.98 -16.77
CA GLU A 173 30.72 17.31 -17.24
C GLU A 173 30.15 18.40 -16.35
N ILE A 174 30.91 19.48 -16.15
CA ILE A 174 30.44 20.64 -15.38
C ILE A 174 29.27 21.29 -16.13
N ASN A 175 28.27 21.78 -15.38
CA ASN A 175 27.05 22.40 -15.88
C ASN A 175 26.15 21.49 -16.73
N ALA A 176 26.40 20.18 -16.76
CA ALA A 176 25.55 19.25 -17.47
C ALA A 176 24.13 19.24 -16.91
N ILE A 177 23.17 19.15 -17.81
CA ILE A 177 21.75 18.95 -17.51
C ILE A 177 21.29 17.59 -18.05
N SER A 178 20.06 17.19 -17.74
CA SER A 178 19.52 15.89 -18.15
C SER A 178 19.65 15.56 -19.64
N SER A 179 19.49 16.55 -20.52
CA SER A 179 19.54 16.38 -21.98
C SER A 179 20.94 16.08 -22.52
N ASP A 180 21.97 16.27 -21.69
CA ASP A 180 23.36 15.95 -22.01
C ASP A 180 23.71 14.48 -21.74
N ILE A 181 22.95 13.80 -20.86
CA ILE A 181 23.29 12.43 -20.43
C ILE A 181 23.23 11.40 -21.55
N PRO A 182 22.30 11.44 -22.53
CA PRO A 182 22.33 10.52 -23.68
C PRO A 182 23.67 10.54 -24.42
N TYR A 183 24.27 11.71 -24.62
CA TYR A 183 25.59 11.84 -25.21
C TYR A 183 26.67 11.23 -24.31
N MET A 184 26.65 11.51 -23.00
CA MET A 184 27.60 10.93 -22.04
C MET A 184 27.52 9.40 -22.01
N ALA A 185 26.33 8.82 -22.11
CA ALA A 185 26.12 7.38 -22.16
C ALA A 185 26.77 6.76 -23.40
N ARG A 186 26.59 7.39 -24.57
CA ARG A 186 27.26 6.96 -25.81
C ARG A 186 28.79 7.04 -25.70
N GLU A 187 29.32 8.11 -25.12
CA GLU A 187 30.76 8.26 -24.93
C GLU A 187 31.32 7.26 -23.91
N LEU A 188 30.58 6.97 -22.84
CA LEU A 188 30.95 5.93 -21.88
C LEU A 188 31.01 4.55 -22.52
N VAL A 189 29.97 4.18 -23.27
CA VAL A 189 29.90 2.91 -24.02
C VAL A 189 31.09 2.78 -24.96
N LYS A 190 31.36 3.83 -25.75
CA LYS A 190 32.49 3.88 -26.67
C LYS A 190 33.82 3.70 -25.94
N ARG A 191 34.01 4.42 -24.83
CA ARG A 191 35.23 4.36 -24.03
C ARG A 191 35.43 2.97 -23.44
N MET A 192 34.41 2.38 -22.80
CA MET A 192 34.47 1.03 -22.25
C MET A 192 34.81 -0.01 -23.33
N LYS A 193 34.13 0.03 -24.50
CA LYS A 193 34.37 -0.90 -25.62
C LYS A 193 35.79 -0.79 -26.18
N SER A 194 36.42 0.39 -26.09
CA SER A 194 37.79 0.62 -26.56
C SER A 194 38.88 0.26 -25.54
N THR A 195 38.52 0.09 -24.26
CA THR A 195 39.46 -0.18 -23.18
C THR A 195 39.81 -1.67 -23.13
N LYS A 196 41.08 -2.01 -23.38
CA LYS A 196 41.55 -3.41 -23.49
C LYS A 196 41.33 -4.26 -22.22
N CYS A 197 41.32 -3.66 -21.04
CA CYS A 197 41.16 -4.38 -19.77
C CYS A 197 39.70 -4.60 -19.35
N VAL A 198 38.73 -4.17 -20.16
CA VAL A 198 37.29 -4.42 -19.91
C VAL A 198 36.80 -5.51 -20.86
N ASN A 199 36.33 -6.63 -20.30
CA ASN A 199 35.55 -7.60 -21.03
C ASN A 199 34.06 -7.22 -20.98
N ILE A 200 33.58 -6.61 -22.06
CA ILE A 200 32.19 -6.12 -22.15
C ILE A 200 31.15 -7.21 -21.93
N ASN A 201 31.42 -8.49 -22.21
CA ASN A 201 30.39 -9.53 -22.08
C ASN A 201 30.46 -10.30 -20.76
N GLU A 202 31.58 -10.23 -20.05
CA GLU A 202 31.82 -11.04 -18.85
C GLU A 202 31.98 -10.22 -17.57
N ASP A 203 32.47 -8.98 -17.66
CA ASP A 203 32.71 -8.17 -16.47
C ASP A 203 31.40 -7.53 -16.00
N TRP A 204 31.19 -7.52 -14.69
CA TRP A 204 30.05 -6.82 -14.07
C TRP A 204 30.38 -5.33 -13.88
N LYS A 205 29.51 -4.45 -14.40
CA LYS A 205 29.66 -2.99 -14.32
C LYS A 205 28.72 -2.43 -13.27
N MET A 206 29.22 -1.53 -12.44
CA MET A 206 28.40 -0.64 -11.61
C MET A 206 28.50 0.79 -12.16
N ILE A 207 27.37 1.34 -12.60
CA ILE A 207 27.30 2.68 -13.19
C ILE A 207 26.47 3.59 -12.28
N THR A 208 27.03 4.71 -11.84
CA THR A 208 26.29 5.70 -11.06
C THR A 208 25.83 6.85 -11.95
N ILE A 209 24.52 7.16 -11.94
CA ILE A 209 23.96 8.35 -12.60
C ILE A 209 23.52 9.33 -11.51
N PHE A 210 24.02 10.57 -11.57
CA PHE A 210 23.66 11.64 -10.65
C PHE A 210 23.58 12.97 -11.39
N ILE A 211 22.36 13.48 -11.59
CA ILE A 211 22.06 14.65 -12.43
C ILE A 211 20.79 15.35 -11.92
N GLY A 212 20.60 16.62 -12.31
CA GLY A 212 19.34 17.36 -12.15
C GLY A 212 19.48 18.68 -11.40
N ALA A 213 20.54 18.86 -10.59
CA ALA A 213 20.73 20.11 -9.85
C ALA A 213 20.85 21.34 -10.77
N ASN A 214 21.54 21.21 -11.90
CA ASN A 214 21.65 22.29 -12.89
C ASN A 214 20.30 22.56 -13.58
N ASN A 215 19.50 21.53 -13.88
CA ASN A 215 18.14 21.71 -14.42
C ASN A 215 17.29 22.57 -13.49
N PHE A 216 17.39 22.36 -12.17
CA PHE A 216 16.70 23.17 -11.18
C PHE A 216 17.22 24.62 -11.12
N CYS A 217 18.53 24.79 -11.27
CA CYS A 217 19.17 26.11 -11.26
C CYS A 217 18.87 26.96 -12.51
N ASP A 218 18.45 26.32 -13.61
CA ASP A 218 18.08 26.96 -14.88
C ASP A 218 16.57 26.97 -15.16
N ALA A 219 15.77 26.31 -14.32
CA ALA A 219 14.34 26.09 -14.58
C ALA A 219 13.51 27.37 -14.79
N CYS A 220 13.89 28.50 -14.19
CA CYS A 220 13.21 29.79 -14.36
C CYS A 220 13.45 30.47 -15.72
N TYR A 221 14.27 29.87 -16.59
CA TYR A 221 14.42 30.26 -17.98
C TYR A 221 13.59 29.39 -18.93
N LEU A 222 12.92 28.34 -18.42
CA LEU A 222 12.04 27.49 -19.21
C LEU A 222 10.72 28.19 -19.48
N GLU A 223 10.24 28.11 -20.72
CA GLU A 223 8.89 28.57 -21.09
C GLU A 223 7.82 27.62 -20.55
N ASP A 224 8.10 26.31 -20.52
CA ASP A 224 7.20 25.26 -20.02
C ASP A 224 7.97 24.21 -19.20
N MET A 225 7.78 24.26 -17.88
CA MET A 225 8.35 23.30 -16.93
C MET A 225 7.75 21.89 -17.06
N THR A 226 6.51 21.77 -17.53
CA THR A 226 5.87 20.45 -17.75
C THR A 226 6.51 19.76 -18.94
N ALA A 227 6.73 20.49 -20.04
CA ALA A 227 7.47 19.97 -21.19
C ALA A 227 8.89 19.54 -20.82
N ALA A 228 9.55 20.27 -19.91
CA ALA A 228 10.87 19.89 -19.41
C ALA A 228 10.87 18.60 -18.60
N LEU A 229 9.84 18.32 -17.79
CA LEU A 229 9.68 17.02 -17.10
C LEU A 229 9.51 15.88 -18.10
N GLU A 230 8.68 16.06 -19.12
CA GLU A 230 8.48 15.04 -20.16
C GLU A 230 9.74 14.82 -21.00
N GLN A 231 10.50 15.88 -21.29
CA GLN A 231 11.78 15.74 -21.98
C GLN A 231 12.79 14.99 -21.10
N HIS A 232 12.88 15.32 -19.81
CA HIS A 232 13.73 14.60 -18.88
C HIS A 232 13.40 13.11 -18.83
N ARG A 233 12.10 12.76 -18.76
CA ARG A 233 11.64 11.37 -18.83
C ARG A 233 12.18 10.65 -20.07
N LYS A 234 12.08 11.29 -21.24
CA LYS A 234 12.58 10.74 -22.51
C LYS A 234 14.09 10.55 -22.49
N ASP A 235 14.84 11.57 -22.07
CA ASP A 235 16.29 11.54 -22.03
C ASP A 235 16.79 10.40 -21.13
N MET A 236 16.20 10.25 -19.94
CA MET A 236 16.59 9.20 -19.00
C MET A 236 16.22 7.79 -19.50
N ILE A 237 15.04 7.62 -20.09
CA ILE A 237 14.67 6.34 -20.73
C ILE A 237 15.63 6.01 -21.87
N GLU A 238 16.01 6.99 -22.70
CA GLU A 238 17.00 6.79 -23.77
C GLU A 238 18.36 6.35 -23.20
N VAL A 239 18.84 7.03 -22.15
CA VAL A 239 20.11 6.69 -21.48
C VAL A 239 20.09 5.25 -20.97
N LEU A 240 19.04 4.87 -20.26
CA LEU A 240 18.93 3.53 -19.69
C LEU A 240 18.87 2.46 -20.79
N ARG A 241 18.19 2.73 -21.91
CA ARG A 241 18.21 1.86 -23.11
C ARG A 241 19.61 1.79 -23.73
N ILE A 242 20.31 2.91 -23.91
CA ILE A 242 21.68 2.93 -24.44
C ILE A 242 22.59 2.04 -23.60
N LEU A 243 22.54 2.17 -22.26
CA LEU A 243 23.36 1.38 -21.36
C LEU A 243 22.97 -0.11 -21.43
N ARG A 244 21.68 -0.43 -21.32
CA ARG A 244 21.18 -1.83 -21.39
C ARG A 244 21.59 -2.51 -22.70
N ASP A 245 21.37 -1.85 -23.82
CA ASP A 245 21.54 -2.44 -25.14
C ASP A 245 23.02 -2.60 -25.53
N ASN A 246 23.94 -1.93 -24.82
CA ASN A 246 25.37 -1.91 -25.17
C ASN A 246 26.31 -2.44 -24.09
N LEU A 247 25.87 -2.50 -22.84
CA LEU A 247 26.66 -2.93 -21.68
C LEU A 247 25.87 -4.02 -20.94
N PRO A 248 25.96 -5.29 -21.39
CA PRO A 248 25.40 -6.40 -20.63
C PRO A 248 26.09 -6.48 -19.26
N ARG A 249 25.51 -7.22 -18.32
CA ARG A 249 26.02 -7.37 -16.95
C ARG A 249 26.22 -6.03 -16.23
N THR A 250 25.15 -5.24 -16.12
CA THR A 250 25.24 -3.88 -15.57
C THR A 250 24.20 -3.62 -14.48
N ILE A 251 24.67 -3.10 -13.34
CA ILE A 251 23.82 -2.48 -12.33
C ILE A 251 23.98 -0.96 -12.39
N VAL A 252 22.86 -0.25 -12.45
CA VAL A 252 22.82 1.21 -12.46
C VAL A 252 22.32 1.72 -11.10
N ASN A 253 23.16 2.49 -10.40
CA ASN A 253 22.76 3.28 -9.25
C ASN A 253 22.20 4.63 -9.75
N PHE A 254 20.88 4.80 -9.69
CA PHE A 254 20.24 6.06 -10.05
C PHE A 254 20.05 6.92 -8.80
N VAL A 255 20.97 7.88 -8.59
CA VAL A 255 21.00 8.74 -7.40
C VAL A 255 20.13 9.96 -7.63
N LEU A 256 19.14 10.18 -6.76
CA LEU A 256 18.27 11.34 -6.83
C LEU A 256 19.01 12.61 -6.35
N PRO A 257 18.90 13.76 -7.04
CA PRO A 257 19.41 15.02 -6.54
C PRO A 257 18.67 15.46 -5.25
N PRO A 258 19.33 16.19 -4.34
CA PRO A 258 18.64 16.76 -3.19
C PRO A 258 17.68 17.87 -3.64
N HIS A 259 16.59 18.06 -2.91
CA HIS A 259 15.77 19.25 -3.10
C HIS A 259 16.59 20.49 -2.70
N LEU A 260 16.77 21.45 -3.62
CA LEU A 260 17.68 22.60 -3.40
C LEU A 260 17.19 23.62 -2.34
N LYS A 261 16.07 23.34 -1.65
CA LYS A 261 15.64 24.11 -0.49
C LYS A 261 16.70 24.02 0.61
N ILE A 262 17.39 22.89 0.69
CA ILE A 262 18.47 22.66 1.65
C ILE A 262 19.61 23.68 1.53
N ILE A 263 19.86 24.25 0.35
CA ILE A 263 20.90 25.27 0.19
C ILE A 263 20.35 26.70 0.32
N VAL A 264 19.06 26.89 0.04
CA VAL A 264 18.37 28.17 0.25
C VAL A 264 18.24 28.49 1.75
N GLU A 265 17.96 27.48 2.57
CA GLU A 265 17.78 27.64 4.01
C GLU A 265 19.10 27.80 4.79
N LEU A 266 20.23 27.44 4.17
CA LEU A 266 21.54 27.54 4.81
C LEU A 266 22.08 28.97 4.78
N LYS A 267 22.21 29.54 5.97
CA LYS A 267 22.99 30.76 6.21
C LYS A 267 24.48 30.42 6.12
N THR A 268 25.24 31.31 5.50
CA THR A 268 26.70 31.19 5.38
C THR A 268 27.38 32.36 6.06
N GLU A 269 28.47 32.10 6.78
CA GLU A 269 29.25 33.15 7.46
C GLU A 269 30.03 34.04 6.48
N ASN A 270 30.33 33.55 5.28
CA ASN A 270 31.04 34.31 4.25
C ASN A 270 30.04 35.12 3.38
N PRO A 271 30.07 36.47 3.42
CA PRO A 271 29.16 37.31 2.66
C PRO A 271 29.25 37.12 1.13
N ALA A 272 30.41 36.68 0.63
CA ALA A 272 30.61 36.42 -0.79
C ALA A 272 29.78 35.23 -1.30
N CYS A 273 29.39 34.30 -0.42
CA CYS A 273 28.57 33.14 -0.80
C CYS A 273 27.23 33.56 -1.44
N SER A 274 26.64 34.67 -0.99
CA SER A 274 25.37 35.16 -1.55
C SER A 274 25.52 35.50 -3.04
N PHE A 275 26.59 36.23 -3.38
CA PHE A 275 26.90 36.60 -4.76
C PHE A 275 27.28 35.38 -5.61
N ILE A 276 28.10 34.48 -5.07
CA ILE A 276 28.56 33.28 -5.78
C ILE A 276 27.37 32.34 -6.07
N ARG A 277 26.51 32.08 -5.08
CA ARG A 277 25.30 31.26 -5.26
C ARG A 277 24.31 31.88 -6.25
N ALA A 278 24.18 33.20 -6.28
CA ALA A 278 23.37 33.90 -7.28
C ALA A 278 23.91 33.73 -8.71
N GLY A 279 25.24 33.64 -8.88
CA GLY A 279 25.86 33.35 -10.17
C GLY A 279 25.74 31.88 -10.59
N LEU A 280 25.87 30.94 -9.65
CA LEU A 280 25.82 29.49 -9.93
C LEU A 280 24.39 28.96 -10.06
N CYS A 281 23.41 29.56 -9.37
CA CYS A 281 22.04 29.08 -9.33
C CYS A 281 21.05 30.25 -9.28
N SER A 282 21.01 30.99 -10.39
CA SER A 282 20.32 32.27 -10.51
C SER A 282 18.80 32.18 -10.25
N CYS A 283 18.15 31.05 -10.53
CA CYS A 283 16.73 30.87 -10.25
C CYS A 283 16.38 30.82 -8.76
N LEU A 284 17.28 30.34 -7.90
CA LEU A 284 17.05 30.24 -6.45
C LEU A 284 17.58 31.45 -5.67
N PHE A 285 18.67 32.06 -6.12
CA PHE A 285 19.38 33.11 -5.39
C PHE A 285 19.43 34.46 -6.10
N GLY A 286 19.04 34.55 -7.38
CA GLY A 286 19.07 35.78 -8.18
C GLY A 286 17.77 36.60 -8.15
N HIS A 287 17.68 37.62 -9.02
CA HIS A 287 16.54 38.56 -9.06
C HIS A 287 15.20 37.92 -9.48
N ARG A 288 15.21 36.77 -10.16
CA ARG A 288 14.00 35.99 -10.51
C ARG A 288 13.54 35.04 -9.38
N SER A 289 14.12 35.16 -8.18
CA SER A 289 13.81 34.32 -7.01
C SER A 289 12.43 34.55 -6.36
N THR A 290 11.54 35.31 -6.99
CA THR A 290 10.16 35.55 -6.51
C THR A 290 9.23 34.35 -6.72
N GLN A 291 9.64 33.33 -7.48
CA GLN A 291 8.85 32.13 -7.80
C GLN A 291 9.40 30.83 -7.16
N LYS A 292 10.08 30.92 -6.01
CA LYS A 292 10.68 29.74 -5.34
C LYS A 292 9.69 28.60 -5.12
N GLN A 293 8.44 28.91 -4.78
CA GLN A 293 7.42 27.89 -4.54
C GLN A 293 7.12 27.06 -5.79
N VAL A 294 6.98 27.72 -6.95
CA VAL A 294 6.78 27.03 -8.25
C VAL A 294 7.97 26.15 -8.58
N LEU A 295 9.19 26.64 -8.29
CA LEU A 295 10.41 25.88 -8.51
C LEU A 295 10.52 24.67 -7.56
N TYR A 296 10.06 24.78 -6.33
CA TYR A 296 9.99 23.65 -5.38
C TYR A 296 8.99 22.60 -5.84
N GLU A 297 7.80 23.01 -6.29
CA GLU A 297 6.82 22.09 -6.88
C GLU A 297 7.35 21.39 -8.14
N PHE A 298 8.15 22.08 -8.95
CA PHE A 298 8.84 21.47 -10.08
C PHE A 298 9.86 20.41 -9.64
N MET A 299 10.66 20.70 -8.60
CA MET A 299 11.59 19.72 -8.02
C MET A 299 10.84 18.50 -7.46
N ASP A 300 9.74 18.69 -6.73
CA ASP A 300 8.96 17.59 -6.17
C ASP A 300 8.41 16.67 -7.28
N LYS A 301 7.90 17.25 -8.37
CA LYS A 301 7.44 16.50 -9.55
C LYS A 301 8.59 15.76 -10.23
N TRP A 302 9.76 16.40 -10.35
CA TRP A 302 10.96 15.79 -10.93
C TRP A 302 11.44 14.58 -10.11
N LEU A 303 11.57 14.73 -8.80
CA LEU A 303 12.04 13.66 -7.91
C LEU A 303 11.07 12.48 -7.90
N LYS A 304 9.75 12.76 -7.96
CA LYS A 304 8.74 11.71 -8.14
C LYS A 304 8.87 11.02 -9.50
N LEU A 305 9.09 11.78 -10.57
CA LEU A 305 9.31 11.25 -11.91
C LEU A 305 10.54 10.34 -11.97
N ASP A 306 11.65 10.70 -11.33
CA ASP A 306 12.85 9.86 -11.27
C ASP A 306 12.63 8.55 -10.52
N MET A 307 11.87 8.60 -9.42
CA MET A 307 11.41 7.39 -8.72
C MET A 307 10.56 6.50 -9.65
N GLU A 308 9.68 7.07 -10.47
CA GLU A 308 8.91 6.30 -11.45
C GLU A 308 9.80 5.69 -12.53
N ILE A 309 10.76 6.46 -13.08
CA ILE A 309 11.68 6.00 -14.13
C ILE A 309 12.53 4.83 -13.65
N GLY A 310 13.11 4.92 -12.45
CA GLY A 310 13.93 3.84 -11.89
C GLY A 310 13.13 2.57 -11.53
N ASN A 311 11.80 2.66 -11.50
CA ASN A 311 10.89 1.54 -11.26
C ASN A 311 10.25 0.98 -12.54
N ILE A 312 10.66 1.43 -13.73
CA ILE A 312 10.17 0.86 -15.00
C ILE A 312 10.70 -0.57 -15.17
N ASP A 313 9.80 -1.55 -15.33
CA ASP A 313 10.15 -2.98 -15.45
C ASP A 313 11.06 -3.31 -16.63
N GLU A 314 11.04 -2.48 -17.69
CA GLU A 314 11.96 -2.58 -18.84
C GLU A 314 13.44 -2.59 -18.43
N PHE A 315 13.78 -2.00 -17.28
CA PHE A 315 15.15 -1.85 -16.78
C PHE A 315 15.43 -2.72 -15.55
N ASP A 316 14.78 -3.87 -15.44
CA ASP A 316 15.01 -4.85 -14.38
C ASP A 316 14.93 -6.28 -14.92
N THR A 317 16.11 -6.81 -15.24
CA THR A 317 16.33 -8.12 -15.87
C THR A 317 17.51 -8.79 -15.18
N ASP A 318 17.72 -10.08 -15.43
CA ASP A 318 18.87 -10.81 -14.89
C ASP A 318 20.22 -10.20 -15.31
N ASP A 319 20.31 -9.52 -16.45
CA ASP A 319 21.58 -9.00 -16.97
C ASP A 319 21.76 -7.49 -16.76
N PHE A 320 20.65 -6.78 -16.51
CA PHE A 320 20.63 -5.33 -16.36
C PHE A 320 19.56 -4.90 -15.37
N THR A 321 19.94 -4.12 -14.35
CA THR A 321 18.97 -3.54 -13.40
C THR A 321 19.29 -2.09 -13.05
N VAL A 322 18.24 -1.31 -12.80
CA VAL A 322 18.31 0.06 -12.26
C VAL A 322 17.79 0.07 -10.84
N VAL A 323 18.58 0.63 -9.92
CA VAL A 323 18.24 0.77 -8.51
C VAL A 323 18.28 2.24 -8.12
N VAL A 324 17.14 2.77 -7.68
CA VAL A 324 17.04 4.14 -7.19
C VAL A 324 17.67 4.26 -5.80
N GLN A 325 18.45 5.32 -5.61
CA GLN A 325 19.14 5.62 -4.35
C GLN A 325 18.64 6.98 -3.78
N PRO A 326 17.57 6.98 -2.96
CA PRO A 326 16.89 8.20 -2.51
C PRO A 326 17.51 8.92 -1.30
N PHE A 327 18.70 8.53 -0.83
CA PHE A 327 19.29 9.01 0.42
C PHE A 327 19.57 10.53 0.50
N LEU A 328 19.45 11.26 -0.61
CA LEU A 328 19.61 12.72 -0.65
C LEU A 328 18.29 13.50 -0.50
N LEU A 329 17.13 12.84 -0.55
CA LEU A 329 15.82 13.52 -0.52
C LEU A 329 15.58 14.28 0.80
N ASN A 330 16.01 13.70 1.93
CA ASN A 330 15.94 14.28 3.27
C ASN A 330 17.34 14.63 3.82
N TYR A 331 18.31 14.89 2.93
CA TYR A 331 19.67 15.22 3.35
C TYR A 331 19.75 16.62 3.95
N ASN A 332 20.36 16.72 5.13
CA ASN A 332 20.65 17.99 5.77
C ASN A 332 22.16 18.17 5.95
N PHE A 333 22.65 19.36 5.60
CA PHE A 333 24.02 19.74 5.91
C PHE A 333 24.17 19.92 7.42
N PRO A 334 25.30 19.46 8.01
CA PRO A 334 25.58 19.75 9.41
C PRO A 334 25.66 21.27 9.61
N THR A 335 25.16 21.74 10.75
CA THR A 335 25.12 23.16 11.08
C THR A 335 25.98 23.45 12.31
N SER A 336 26.78 24.52 12.29
CA SER A 336 27.58 24.97 13.44
C SER A 336 26.72 25.68 14.51
N ALA A 337 25.62 26.30 14.08
CA ALA A 337 24.57 26.91 14.87
C ALA A 337 23.23 26.78 14.13
N PRO A 338 22.04 26.95 14.75
CA PRO A 338 20.76 26.77 14.07
C PRO A 338 20.66 27.54 12.74
N GLY A 339 20.58 26.79 11.64
CA GLY A 339 20.49 27.33 10.26
C GLY A 339 21.79 27.86 9.66
N VAL A 340 22.92 27.80 10.36
CA VAL A 340 24.25 28.20 9.85
C VAL A 340 25.01 26.96 9.41
N ALA A 341 25.32 26.88 8.11
CA ALA A 341 26.03 25.74 7.55
C ALA A 341 27.41 25.58 8.19
N ASP A 342 27.77 24.36 8.59
CA ASP A 342 29.17 24.02 8.85
C ASP A 342 29.92 24.08 7.51
N SER A 343 30.67 25.17 7.34
CA SER A 343 31.42 25.49 6.12
C SER A 343 32.44 24.41 5.74
N GLN A 344 32.76 23.49 6.66
CA GLN A 344 33.64 22.34 6.38
C GLN A 344 33.01 21.34 5.40
N TYR A 345 31.69 21.32 5.23
CA TYR A 345 30.99 20.43 4.31
C TYR A 345 30.72 21.06 2.94
N LEU A 346 31.01 22.35 2.78
CA LEU A 346 30.86 23.07 1.51
C LEU A 346 32.23 23.44 0.95
N SER A 347 32.32 23.47 -0.38
CA SER A 347 33.45 24.02 -1.11
C SER A 347 33.54 25.54 -0.91
N ALA A 348 34.62 26.16 -1.40
CA ALA A 348 34.84 27.60 -1.26
C ALA A 348 33.81 28.48 -2.00
N ASP A 349 33.01 27.91 -2.89
CA ASP A 349 31.85 28.58 -3.52
C ASP A 349 30.56 28.50 -2.69
N CYS A 350 30.60 27.79 -1.56
CA CYS A 350 29.47 27.56 -0.68
C CYS A 350 28.30 26.83 -1.36
N PHE A 351 28.56 26.13 -2.47
CA PHE A 351 27.56 25.45 -3.29
C PHE A 351 27.91 23.98 -3.50
N HIS A 352 29.10 23.69 -4.01
CA HIS A 352 29.54 22.31 -4.23
C HIS A 352 29.96 21.64 -2.91
N PHE A 353 29.98 20.30 -2.92
CA PHE A 353 30.45 19.51 -1.79
C PHE A 353 31.95 19.71 -1.56
N SER A 354 32.36 19.86 -0.31
CA SER A 354 33.76 19.62 0.06
C SER A 354 34.05 18.12 0.02
N GLN A 355 35.32 17.74 0.12
CA GLN A 355 35.74 16.35 0.17
C GLN A 355 35.13 15.65 1.40
N LYS A 356 34.99 16.35 2.52
CA LYS A 356 34.30 15.84 3.72
C LYS A 356 32.83 15.54 3.45
N ALA A 357 32.13 16.35 2.65
CA ALA A 357 30.77 16.05 2.21
C ALA A 357 30.75 14.89 1.20
N HIS A 358 31.68 14.83 0.25
CA HIS A 358 31.83 13.67 -0.63
C HIS A 358 32.02 12.36 0.15
N ALA A 359 32.81 12.37 1.23
CA ALA A 359 32.98 11.21 2.10
C ALA A 359 31.67 10.77 2.77
N ARG A 360 30.87 11.73 3.26
CA ARG A 360 29.55 11.45 3.84
C ARG A 360 28.60 10.84 2.82
N VAL A 361 28.44 11.50 1.68
CA VAL A 361 27.57 11.07 0.59
C VAL A 361 28.01 9.71 0.03
N ALA A 362 29.32 9.40 0.00
CA ALA A 362 29.82 8.08 -0.37
C ALA A 362 29.42 6.99 0.64
N ASN A 363 29.51 7.29 1.95
CA ASN A 363 29.06 6.38 3.00
C ASN A 363 27.55 6.14 2.90
N ASP A 364 26.77 7.20 2.67
CA ASP A 364 25.32 7.11 2.59
C ASP A 364 24.88 6.36 1.33
N LEU A 365 25.52 6.63 0.18
CA LEU A 365 25.33 5.85 -1.05
C LEU A 365 25.62 4.37 -0.82
N TRP A 366 26.76 4.04 -0.19
CA TRP A 366 27.10 2.65 0.13
C TRP A 366 26.04 1.99 1.03
N ASN A 367 25.61 2.69 2.08
CA ASN A 367 24.56 2.19 2.96
C ASN A 367 23.27 1.92 2.19
N ASN A 368 22.89 2.82 1.28
CA ASN A 368 21.68 2.72 0.49
C ASN A 368 21.76 1.58 -0.55
N ILE A 369 22.91 1.37 -1.19
CA ILE A 369 23.18 0.19 -2.02
C ILE A 369 23.01 -1.11 -1.20
N MET A 370 23.42 -1.08 0.07
CA MET A 370 23.32 -2.19 1.00
C MET A 370 22.02 -2.19 1.85
N GLU A 371 20.99 -1.47 1.42
CA GLU A 371 19.64 -1.49 2.02
C GLU A 371 18.61 -2.11 1.06
N PRO A 372 17.59 -2.83 1.54
CA PRO A 372 16.53 -3.35 0.70
C PRO A 372 15.83 -2.26 -0.13
N VAL A 373 15.59 -2.49 -1.42
CA VAL A 373 14.62 -1.77 -2.24
C VAL A 373 13.25 -1.82 -1.54
N GLY A 374 12.60 -0.66 -1.42
CA GLY A 374 11.38 -0.47 -0.64
C GLY A 374 11.63 -0.03 0.80
N ASN A 375 12.83 -0.28 1.35
CA ASN A 375 13.26 0.18 2.68
C ASN A 375 14.59 0.95 2.63
N LYS A 376 14.84 1.65 1.52
CA LYS A 376 15.99 2.54 1.34
C LYS A 376 15.85 3.75 2.27
N SER A 377 16.94 4.15 2.91
CA SER A 377 16.99 5.41 3.65
C SER A 377 16.82 6.61 2.72
N PHE A 378 16.08 7.62 3.17
CA PHE A 378 15.86 8.89 2.46
C PHE A 378 16.82 10.00 2.90
N GLY A 379 17.61 9.76 3.95
CA GLY A 379 18.57 10.70 4.53
C GLY A 379 19.86 9.98 4.96
N GLY A 380 20.89 10.77 5.26
CA GLY A 380 22.24 10.27 5.55
C GLY A 380 22.72 10.48 6.98
N ASN A 381 23.65 9.64 7.43
CA ASN A 381 24.24 9.67 8.78
C ASN A 381 25.56 10.44 8.80
N ARG A 382 26.22 10.58 9.96
CA ARG A 382 27.61 11.04 9.97
C ARG A 382 28.51 9.97 9.35
N VAL A 383 29.64 10.40 8.76
CA VAL A 383 30.60 9.48 8.16
C VAL A 383 31.05 8.45 9.20
N PHE A 384 31.02 7.17 8.83
CA PHE A 384 31.34 6.00 9.67
C PHE A 384 30.42 5.75 10.87
N GLU A 385 29.37 6.54 11.09
CA GLU A 385 28.39 6.29 12.16
C GLU A 385 27.57 5.02 11.89
N LYS A 386 27.16 4.85 10.63
CA LYS A 386 26.50 3.65 10.11
C LYS A 386 27.27 3.18 8.88
N PHE A 387 27.65 1.90 8.85
CA PHE A 387 28.30 1.29 7.70
C PHE A 387 27.72 -0.11 7.47
N ASN A 388 26.80 -0.23 6.52
CA ASN A 388 26.13 -1.49 6.22
C ASN A 388 27.12 -2.45 5.56
N CYS A 389 27.24 -3.66 6.11
CA CYS A 389 28.15 -4.67 5.61
C CYS A 389 27.39 -5.87 5.06
N PRO A 390 27.85 -6.49 3.95
CA PRO A 390 27.32 -7.77 3.54
C PRO A 390 27.56 -8.81 4.64
N SER A 391 26.64 -9.77 4.77
CA SER A 391 26.72 -10.86 5.75
C SER A 391 26.54 -12.20 5.05
N ASP A 392 26.90 -13.31 5.69
CA ASP A 392 26.67 -14.65 5.12
C ASP A 392 25.20 -14.90 4.77
N LYS A 393 24.27 -14.30 5.53
CA LYS A 393 22.82 -14.39 5.29
C LYS A 393 22.34 -13.46 4.18
N ARG A 394 23.05 -12.37 3.93
CA ARG A 394 22.71 -11.34 2.92
C ARG A 394 24.01 -10.82 2.27
N PRO A 395 24.62 -11.63 1.39
CA PRO A 395 25.93 -11.30 0.83
C PRO A 395 25.83 -10.41 -0.42
N TYR A 396 24.63 -10.20 -0.95
CA TYR A 396 24.37 -9.58 -2.24
C TYR A 396 24.02 -8.09 -2.14
N ILE A 397 24.24 -7.36 -3.24
CA ILE A 397 23.78 -5.99 -3.46
C ILE A 397 22.28 -6.00 -3.70
N PHE A 398 21.55 -5.13 -3.00
CA PHE A 398 20.10 -5.04 -3.07
C PHE A 398 19.62 -4.47 -4.40
N THR A 399 18.73 -5.21 -5.06
CA THR A 399 18.13 -4.92 -6.37
C THR A 399 16.64 -5.23 -6.32
N ARG A 400 15.84 -4.71 -7.26
CA ARG A 400 14.37 -4.85 -7.20
C ARG A 400 13.90 -6.30 -7.20
N GLN A 401 14.49 -7.17 -8.01
CA GLN A 401 14.16 -8.61 -7.97
C GLN A 401 14.77 -9.35 -6.77
N LEU A 402 15.88 -8.87 -6.19
CA LEU A 402 16.45 -9.45 -4.97
C LEU A 402 15.69 -9.05 -3.69
N ASP A 403 15.07 -7.87 -3.69
CA ASP A 403 14.20 -7.35 -2.61
C ASP A 403 12.72 -7.63 -2.78
N SER A 404 12.37 -8.29 -3.88
CA SER A 404 11.56 -9.47 -3.70
C SER A 404 12.38 -10.43 -2.81
N LEU A 405 12.26 -10.28 -1.48
CA LEU A 405 12.53 -11.33 -0.49
C LEU A 405 11.61 -12.56 -0.69
N ILE A 406 11.00 -12.63 -1.87
CA ILE A 406 10.48 -13.78 -2.55
C ILE A 406 11.65 -14.53 -3.24
N GLY A 407 12.71 -13.98 -3.85
CA GLY A 407 13.73 -14.72 -4.63
C GLY A 407 14.47 -15.90 -3.98
N ASN A 408 15.14 -15.74 -2.83
CA ASN A 408 15.75 -16.89 -2.13
C ASN A 408 14.70 -17.79 -1.46
N PHE A 409 13.58 -17.22 -0.99
CA PHE A 409 12.44 -18.01 -0.54
C PHE A 409 11.71 -18.70 -1.69
N ARG A 410 11.81 -18.24 -2.95
CA ARG A 410 11.09 -18.68 -4.15
C ARG A 410 11.95 -19.64 -4.92
N HIS A 411 13.26 -19.48 -4.96
CA HIS A 411 14.15 -20.54 -5.40
C HIS A 411 14.15 -21.67 -4.37
N PHE A 412 14.25 -21.37 -3.07
CA PHE A 412 14.08 -22.38 -2.02
C PHE A 412 12.66 -22.95 -1.97
N ARG A 413 11.59 -22.15 -2.13
CA ARG A 413 10.19 -22.63 -2.20
C ARG A 413 9.94 -23.34 -3.50
N MET A 414 10.52 -22.95 -4.64
CA MET A 414 10.43 -23.71 -5.88
C MET A 414 11.18 -25.03 -5.75
N GLU A 415 12.40 -25.05 -5.20
CA GLU A 415 13.15 -26.30 -4.96
C GLU A 415 12.48 -27.19 -3.92
N ALA A 416 12.04 -26.62 -2.79
CA ALA A 416 11.31 -27.35 -1.74
C ALA A 416 9.93 -27.79 -2.21
N PHE A 417 9.20 -26.94 -2.94
CA PHE A 417 7.92 -27.30 -3.57
C PHE A 417 8.13 -28.38 -4.62
N ASN A 418 9.13 -28.26 -5.50
CA ASN A 418 9.42 -29.27 -6.53
C ASN A 418 9.83 -30.59 -5.87
N LEU A 419 10.73 -30.55 -4.89
CA LEU A 419 11.13 -31.72 -4.11
C LEU A 419 9.94 -32.37 -3.40
N LEU A 420 9.10 -31.58 -2.72
CA LEU A 420 7.91 -32.10 -2.05
C LEU A 420 6.87 -32.61 -3.05
N ASN A 421 6.61 -31.89 -4.14
CA ASN A 421 5.62 -32.27 -5.16
C ASN A 421 6.05 -33.54 -5.92
N GLU A 422 7.35 -33.77 -6.11
CA GLU A 422 7.88 -35.01 -6.69
C GLU A 422 7.84 -36.20 -5.73
N THR A 423 8.06 -35.95 -4.43
CA THR A 423 8.16 -37.02 -3.41
C THR A 423 6.83 -37.36 -2.75
N VAL A 424 5.88 -36.42 -2.71
CA VAL A 424 4.60 -36.56 -2.02
C VAL A 424 3.53 -37.06 -2.99
N SER A 425 2.97 -38.23 -2.69
CA SER A 425 1.84 -38.76 -3.45
C SER A 425 0.51 -38.15 -2.97
N ASP A 426 -0.08 -37.30 -3.80
CA ASP A 426 -1.46 -36.79 -3.64
C ASP A 426 -2.46 -37.93 -3.40
N GLU A 427 -2.29 -39.07 -4.06
CA GLU A 427 -3.21 -40.21 -3.93
C GLU A 427 -3.09 -40.87 -2.55
N GLN A 428 -1.86 -41.03 -2.05
CA GLN A 428 -1.61 -41.56 -0.70
C GLN A 428 -2.13 -40.59 0.37
N ASN A 429 -1.83 -39.30 0.26
CA ASN A 429 -2.33 -38.28 1.17
C ASN A 429 -3.86 -38.26 1.17
N LEU A 430 -4.49 -38.34 0.00
CA LEU A 430 -5.94 -38.39 -0.12
C LEU A 430 -6.55 -39.62 0.59
N ARG A 431 -5.86 -40.78 0.60
CA ARG A 431 -6.31 -41.98 1.34
C ARG A 431 -6.27 -41.74 2.85
N LEU A 432 -5.18 -41.17 3.37
CA LEU A 432 -5.01 -40.84 4.79
C LEU A 432 -6.03 -39.78 5.24
N LEU A 433 -6.20 -38.72 4.46
CA LEU A 433 -7.12 -37.64 4.81
C LEU A 433 -8.60 -38.04 4.73
N LYS A 434 -8.93 -39.04 3.91
CA LYS A 434 -10.27 -39.65 3.94
C LYS A 434 -10.51 -40.39 5.26
N GLN A 435 -9.50 -41.06 5.81
CA GLN A 435 -9.61 -41.75 7.10
C GLN A 435 -9.73 -40.76 8.26
N SER A 436 -9.04 -39.62 8.20
CA SER A 436 -9.13 -38.55 9.21
C SER A 436 -10.33 -37.60 9.01
N GLY A 437 -11.17 -37.83 8.00
CA GLY A 437 -12.34 -37.00 7.73
C GLY A 437 -12.04 -35.58 7.23
N LYS A 438 -10.80 -35.31 6.78
CA LYS A 438 -10.35 -34.01 6.25
C LYS A 438 -10.66 -33.76 4.77
N VAL A 439 -11.29 -34.73 4.11
CA VAL A 439 -11.70 -34.65 2.70
C VAL A 439 -13.22 -34.77 2.60
N GLN A 440 -13.83 -33.99 1.71
CA GLN A 440 -15.25 -34.10 1.43
C GLN A 440 -15.61 -35.53 0.99
N ARG A 441 -16.81 -35.98 1.37
CA ARG A 441 -17.32 -37.26 0.84
C ARG A 441 -17.57 -37.16 -0.68
N PHE A 442 -17.32 -38.26 -1.39
CA PHE A 442 -17.68 -38.35 -2.80
C PHE A 442 -19.21 -38.34 -2.97
N VAL A 443 -19.72 -37.48 -3.84
CA VAL A 443 -21.17 -37.34 -4.07
C VAL A 443 -21.61 -38.14 -5.30
N ARG A 444 -22.39 -39.22 -5.08
CA ARG A 444 -22.95 -40.09 -6.14
C ARG A 444 -24.24 -39.57 -6.80
N LYS A 445 -24.98 -38.63 -6.18
CA LYS A 445 -26.29 -38.12 -6.65
C LYS A 445 -26.22 -37.44 -8.03
N LYS A 446 -27.31 -37.28 -8.78
CA LYS A 446 -27.33 -36.43 -10.01
C LYS A 446 -26.88 -34.98 -9.71
N THR A 447 -26.56 -34.19 -10.75
CA THR A 447 -26.13 -32.78 -10.59
C THR A 447 -27.04 -32.04 -9.62
N PRO A 448 -26.49 -31.22 -8.71
CA PRO A 448 -27.26 -30.67 -7.58
C PRO A 448 -28.33 -29.70 -8.08
N CYS A 449 -28.09 -29.09 -9.24
CA CYS A 449 -29.00 -28.16 -9.89
C CYS A 449 -29.53 -28.71 -11.22
N PRO A 450 -30.79 -28.37 -11.59
CA PRO A 450 -31.28 -28.56 -12.94
C PRO A 450 -30.39 -27.81 -13.94
N LEU A 451 -30.06 -28.44 -15.07
CA LEU A 451 -29.20 -27.83 -16.11
C LEU A 451 -29.99 -27.16 -17.24
N ASN A 452 -31.32 -27.30 -17.25
CA ASN A 452 -32.17 -26.72 -18.27
C ASN A 452 -32.18 -25.19 -18.15
N ASN A 453 -32.01 -24.48 -19.25
CA ASN A 453 -32.07 -23.01 -19.32
C ASN A 453 -30.99 -22.30 -18.47
N THR A 454 -29.83 -22.93 -18.27
CA THR A 454 -28.76 -22.41 -17.39
C THR A 454 -27.66 -21.63 -18.11
N LYS A 455 -27.59 -21.72 -19.45
CA LYS A 455 -26.87 -20.82 -20.35
C LYS A 455 -27.89 -20.05 -21.19
N SER A 456 -27.65 -18.77 -21.43
CA SER A 456 -28.51 -17.92 -22.25
C SER A 456 -28.37 -18.33 -23.72
N ALA A 457 -29.47 -18.24 -24.48
CA ALA A 457 -29.48 -18.60 -25.90
C ALA A 457 -28.60 -17.65 -26.75
N GLN A 458 -28.45 -16.40 -26.28
CA GLN A 458 -27.53 -15.40 -26.81
C GLN A 458 -26.70 -14.85 -25.66
N THR A 459 -25.46 -14.46 -25.95
CA THR A 459 -24.57 -13.84 -24.96
C THR A 459 -25.23 -12.58 -24.40
N PRO A 460 -25.50 -12.50 -23.08
CA PRO A 460 -26.16 -11.33 -22.51
C PRO A 460 -25.34 -10.06 -22.72
N GLU A 461 -26.01 -8.93 -22.96
CA GLU A 461 -25.36 -7.62 -23.05
C GLU A 461 -25.12 -6.99 -21.68
N SER A 462 -25.84 -7.43 -20.65
CA SER A 462 -25.75 -6.89 -19.31
C SER A 462 -25.39 -7.98 -18.30
N VAL A 463 -24.47 -7.64 -17.39
CA VAL A 463 -24.00 -8.47 -16.28
C VAL A 463 -25.15 -8.89 -15.35
N HIS A 464 -26.20 -8.07 -15.29
CA HIS A 464 -27.40 -8.31 -14.49
C HIS A 464 -28.34 -9.37 -15.10
N LYS A 465 -28.04 -9.87 -16.29
CA LYS A 465 -28.79 -10.94 -16.97
C LYS A 465 -28.01 -12.24 -17.09
N LEU A 466 -26.82 -12.31 -16.49
CA LEU A 466 -25.98 -13.50 -16.55
C LEU A 466 -26.61 -14.66 -15.81
N ARG A 467 -26.56 -15.82 -16.44
CA ARG A 467 -26.83 -17.13 -15.83
C ARG A 467 -25.49 -17.83 -15.57
N PRO A 468 -25.42 -18.84 -14.69
CA PRO A 468 -24.17 -19.54 -14.42
C PRO A 468 -23.45 -20.09 -15.67
N GLY A 469 -24.19 -20.50 -16.70
CA GLY A 469 -23.62 -21.02 -17.95
C GLY A 469 -23.08 -19.93 -18.89
N ASP A 470 -23.35 -18.65 -18.62
CA ASP A 470 -22.86 -17.52 -19.42
C ASP A 470 -21.44 -17.10 -19.05
N ILE A 471 -20.90 -17.58 -17.92
CA ILE A 471 -19.52 -17.29 -17.51
C ILE A 471 -18.57 -18.16 -18.34
N ASP A 472 -17.66 -17.52 -19.07
CA ASP A 472 -16.71 -18.17 -19.96
C ASP A 472 -15.31 -18.28 -19.32
N VAL A 473 -14.92 -17.30 -18.51
CA VAL A 473 -13.59 -17.25 -17.87
C VAL A 473 -13.72 -17.09 -16.36
N ILE A 474 -12.93 -17.84 -15.60
CA ILE A 474 -12.78 -17.66 -14.15
C ILE A 474 -11.34 -17.30 -13.78
N ALA A 475 -11.20 -16.40 -12.80
CA ALA A 475 -9.91 -16.01 -12.26
C ALA A 475 -9.99 -15.80 -10.74
N GLY A 476 -8.85 -15.94 -10.07
CA GLY A 476 -8.72 -15.77 -8.62
C GLY A 476 -7.55 -14.85 -8.29
N ILE A 477 -7.80 -13.83 -7.47
CA ILE A 477 -6.79 -12.93 -6.90
C ILE A 477 -6.90 -13.01 -5.38
N GLY A 478 -5.78 -13.26 -4.69
CA GLY A 478 -5.76 -13.30 -3.24
C GLY A 478 -4.48 -13.91 -2.66
N ASP A 479 -4.58 -14.47 -1.46
CA ASP A 479 -3.45 -15.02 -0.72
C ASP A 479 -3.32 -16.56 -0.88
N SER A 480 -2.70 -17.20 0.13
CA SER A 480 -2.54 -18.64 0.28
C SER A 480 -3.86 -19.44 0.20
N LEU A 481 -4.99 -18.86 0.64
CA LEU A 481 -6.31 -19.52 0.52
C LEU A 481 -6.78 -19.58 -0.93
N THR A 482 -6.47 -18.55 -1.72
CA THR A 482 -6.74 -18.52 -3.17
C THR A 482 -5.81 -19.49 -3.92
N ALA A 483 -4.57 -19.66 -3.45
CA ALA A 483 -3.61 -20.63 -3.99
C ALA A 483 -3.90 -22.09 -3.58
N GLY A 484 -4.73 -22.34 -2.57
CA GLY A 484 -5.03 -23.69 -2.08
C GLY A 484 -3.89 -24.32 -1.30
N VAL A 485 -3.22 -23.53 -0.45
CA VAL A 485 -2.14 -24.00 0.44
C VAL A 485 -2.65 -25.07 1.39
N GLY A 486 -1.94 -26.19 1.49
CA GLY A 486 -2.14 -27.23 2.50
C GLY A 486 -3.41 -28.08 2.37
N LEU A 487 -4.18 -27.98 1.27
CA LEU A 487 -5.47 -28.68 1.14
C LEU A 487 -5.38 -30.20 1.30
N LEU A 488 -4.29 -30.83 0.84
CA LEU A 488 -4.02 -32.26 1.01
C LEU A 488 -2.82 -32.55 1.94
N ALA A 489 -2.51 -31.63 2.86
CA ALA A 489 -1.42 -31.84 3.82
C ALA A 489 -1.78 -32.92 4.85
N THR A 490 -0.83 -33.82 5.11
CA THR A 490 -0.93 -34.90 6.14
C THR A 490 0.09 -34.71 7.28
N ASN A 491 0.97 -33.71 7.15
CA ASN A 491 1.82 -33.19 8.20
C ASN A 491 2.13 -31.69 7.91
N VAL A 492 2.78 -31.00 8.85
CA VAL A 492 3.13 -29.58 8.73
C VAL A 492 4.02 -29.28 7.53
N MET A 493 4.94 -30.17 7.13
CA MET A 493 5.80 -29.93 5.97
C MET A 493 5.00 -29.87 4.67
N HIS A 494 3.97 -30.71 4.53
CA HIS A 494 3.10 -30.75 3.35
C HIS A 494 2.21 -29.50 3.22
N VAL A 495 2.08 -28.68 4.28
CA VAL A 495 1.26 -27.45 4.24
C VAL A 495 1.73 -26.49 3.15
N SER A 496 3.06 -26.42 2.93
CA SER A 496 3.67 -25.56 1.93
C SER A 496 3.31 -25.87 0.46
N LEU A 497 2.59 -26.97 0.20
CA LEU A 497 2.10 -27.31 -1.14
C LEU A 497 0.83 -26.53 -1.52
N GLU A 498 0.87 -25.88 -2.68
CA GLU A 498 -0.22 -25.12 -3.28
C GLU A 498 -1.06 -25.97 -4.25
N HIS A 499 -2.17 -26.49 -3.75
CA HIS A 499 -3.07 -27.35 -4.50
C HIS A 499 -4.05 -26.51 -5.34
N ARG A 500 -3.52 -25.60 -6.18
CA ARG A 500 -4.31 -24.64 -6.99
C ARG A 500 -5.43 -25.31 -7.76
N GLY A 501 -5.16 -26.50 -8.32
CA GLY A 501 -6.14 -27.30 -9.03
C GLY A 501 -7.43 -27.59 -8.24
N ILE A 502 -7.41 -27.57 -6.91
CA ILE A 502 -8.58 -27.82 -6.04
C ILE A 502 -8.91 -26.63 -5.12
N ALA A 503 -8.33 -25.45 -5.35
CA ALA A 503 -8.62 -24.23 -4.60
C ALA A 503 -10.05 -23.70 -4.83
N VAL A 504 -10.61 -23.04 -3.81
CA VAL A 504 -12.01 -22.54 -3.80
C VAL A 504 -12.39 -21.77 -5.07
N THR A 505 -11.61 -20.74 -5.40
CA THR A 505 -12.01 -19.68 -6.33
C THR A 505 -11.64 -19.98 -7.78
N ALA A 506 -10.53 -20.68 -8.01
CA ALA A 506 -9.98 -20.91 -9.35
C ALA A 506 -9.41 -22.33 -9.56
N GLY A 507 -9.73 -23.32 -8.73
CA GLY A 507 -9.35 -24.72 -8.95
C GLY A 507 -10.37 -25.53 -9.76
N GLY A 508 -9.96 -26.13 -10.87
CA GLY A 508 -10.82 -26.93 -11.78
C GLY A 508 -10.43 -28.40 -11.94
N LYS A 509 -9.57 -28.96 -11.08
CA LYS A 509 -9.20 -30.38 -11.07
C LYS A 509 -10.43 -31.23 -10.73
N GLY A 510 -10.73 -32.21 -11.57
CA GLY A 510 -11.86 -33.14 -11.37
C GLY A 510 -13.24 -32.50 -11.53
N SER A 511 -14.17 -32.85 -10.65
CA SER A 511 -15.55 -32.34 -10.64
C SER A 511 -15.99 -32.02 -9.21
N TRP A 512 -17.10 -31.29 -9.06
CA TRP A 512 -17.64 -30.90 -7.75
C TRP A 512 -17.93 -32.09 -6.83
N ARG A 513 -18.13 -33.28 -7.43
CA ARG A 513 -18.33 -34.56 -6.74
C ARG A 513 -17.11 -35.01 -5.95
N LYS A 514 -15.93 -34.73 -6.49
CA LYS A 514 -14.63 -35.09 -5.93
C LYS A 514 -14.04 -33.90 -5.17
N TYR A 515 -14.05 -32.72 -5.78
CA TYR A 515 -13.53 -31.48 -5.22
C TYR A 515 -14.52 -30.35 -5.52
N LEU A 516 -15.27 -29.92 -4.51
CA LEU A 516 -16.20 -28.82 -4.60
C LEU A 516 -15.41 -27.50 -4.59
N THR A 517 -15.42 -26.84 -5.74
CA THR A 517 -14.81 -25.53 -6.00
C THR A 517 -15.76 -24.73 -6.87
N LEU A 518 -15.60 -23.40 -6.93
CA LEU A 518 -16.42 -22.56 -7.80
C LEU A 518 -16.30 -22.95 -9.29
N PRO A 519 -15.10 -23.17 -9.87
CA PRO A 519 -14.98 -23.66 -11.24
C PRO A 519 -15.63 -25.03 -11.45
N ASN A 520 -15.47 -25.98 -10.52
CA ASN A 520 -16.06 -27.31 -10.64
C ASN A 520 -17.60 -27.29 -10.54
N MET A 521 -18.19 -26.27 -9.91
CA MET A 521 -19.62 -26.01 -9.96
C MET A 521 -20.02 -25.42 -11.31
N LEU A 522 -19.35 -24.36 -11.77
CA LEU A 522 -19.62 -23.68 -13.03
C LEU A 522 -19.50 -24.59 -14.26
N LYS A 523 -18.54 -25.54 -14.26
CA LYS A 523 -18.38 -26.52 -15.35
C LYS A 523 -19.61 -27.39 -15.63
N ASN A 524 -20.54 -27.54 -14.68
CA ASN A 524 -21.81 -28.24 -14.95
C ASN A 524 -22.73 -27.40 -15.84
N PHE A 525 -22.59 -26.07 -15.81
CA PHE A 525 -23.41 -25.12 -16.55
C PHE A 525 -22.72 -24.67 -17.85
N ASN A 526 -21.40 -24.51 -17.83
CA ASN A 526 -20.57 -24.24 -18.99
C ASN A 526 -19.36 -25.19 -19.03
N PRO A 527 -19.42 -26.30 -19.79
CA PRO A 527 -18.30 -27.22 -19.95
C PRO A 527 -17.05 -26.60 -20.61
N ASN A 528 -17.21 -25.46 -21.31
CA ASN A 528 -16.13 -24.74 -22.00
C ASN A 528 -15.48 -23.65 -21.13
N LEU A 529 -15.78 -23.59 -19.83
CA LEU A 529 -15.17 -22.64 -18.89
C LEU A 529 -13.63 -22.72 -19.00
N THR A 530 -12.95 -21.58 -19.03
CA THR A 530 -11.47 -21.50 -19.04
C THR A 530 -10.94 -20.65 -17.86
N GLY A 531 -9.62 -20.63 -17.67
CA GLY A 531 -8.93 -19.79 -16.69
C GLY A 531 -8.64 -20.45 -15.32
N TYR A 532 -9.27 -21.58 -15.02
CA TYR A 532 -9.01 -22.32 -13.77
C TYR A 532 -7.70 -23.11 -13.81
N ALA A 533 -7.08 -23.29 -12.65
CA ALA A 533 -5.93 -24.17 -12.45
C ALA A 533 -6.33 -25.65 -12.45
N THR A 534 -5.44 -26.54 -12.89
CA THR A 534 -5.72 -27.99 -12.96
C THR A 534 -4.85 -28.85 -12.07
N GLU A 535 -3.70 -28.34 -11.62
CA GLU A 535 -2.71 -29.12 -10.87
C GLU A 535 -2.20 -28.38 -9.63
N THR A 536 -1.47 -29.11 -8.79
CA THR A 536 -0.61 -28.55 -7.74
C THR A 536 0.50 -27.75 -8.43
N SER A 537 0.53 -26.44 -8.21
CA SER A 537 1.36 -25.53 -9.01
C SER A 537 1.63 -24.22 -8.27
N LEU A 538 2.73 -23.56 -8.62
CA LEU A 538 3.03 -22.19 -8.22
C LEU A 538 2.46 -21.22 -9.25
N THR A 539 2.30 -19.94 -8.89
CA THR A 539 1.79 -18.89 -9.79
C THR A 539 2.58 -18.79 -11.11
N LEU A 540 3.84 -19.22 -11.14
CA LEU A 540 4.71 -19.13 -12.32
C LEU A 540 4.52 -20.27 -13.30
N HIS A 541 3.95 -21.38 -12.83
CA HIS A 541 3.71 -22.53 -13.67
C HIS A 541 2.48 -22.26 -14.55
N ASN A 542 2.48 -22.77 -15.77
CA ASN A 542 1.39 -22.54 -16.73
C ASN A 542 0.06 -23.12 -16.23
N GLU A 543 0.12 -24.18 -15.42
CA GLU A 543 -1.00 -24.86 -14.79
C GLU A 543 -1.75 -23.99 -13.78
N SER A 544 -1.15 -22.87 -13.33
CA SER A 544 -1.82 -21.89 -12.47
C SER A 544 -2.89 -21.08 -13.22
N HIS A 545 -2.77 -20.99 -14.56
CA HIS A 545 -3.67 -20.22 -15.43
C HIS A 545 -3.94 -18.80 -14.86
N LEU A 546 -5.20 -18.48 -14.54
CA LEU A 546 -5.61 -17.17 -14.01
C LEU A 546 -5.81 -17.19 -12.48
N ASN A 547 -5.34 -18.23 -11.80
CA ASN A 547 -5.19 -18.21 -10.35
C ASN A 547 -3.85 -17.54 -10.01
N VAL A 548 -3.89 -16.24 -9.73
CA VAL A 548 -2.73 -15.43 -9.36
C VAL A 548 -2.61 -15.26 -7.85
N GLY A 549 -3.32 -16.05 -7.04
CA GLY A 549 -3.21 -15.99 -5.59
C GLY A 549 -1.81 -16.39 -5.13
N GLU A 550 -1.26 -15.74 -4.11
CA GLU A 550 0.14 -15.97 -3.72
C GLU A 550 0.28 -16.05 -2.19
N THR A 551 1.04 -17.03 -1.71
CA THR A 551 1.27 -17.23 -0.28
C THR A 551 1.96 -16.02 0.32
N ALA A 552 1.51 -15.60 1.50
CA ALA A 552 1.97 -14.42 2.23
C ALA A 552 1.65 -13.05 1.59
N SER A 553 0.88 -13.00 0.50
CA SER A 553 0.49 -11.72 -0.10
C SER A 553 -0.44 -10.90 0.78
N MET A 554 -0.24 -9.59 0.75
CA MET A 554 -0.95 -8.57 1.53
C MET A 554 -1.68 -7.58 0.62
N SER A 555 -2.50 -6.69 1.20
CA SER A 555 -3.23 -5.65 0.48
C SER A 555 -2.37 -4.83 -0.50
N GLU A 556 -1.11 -4.57 -0.17
CA GLU A 556 -0.20 -3.80 -1.03
C GLU A 556 0.21 -4.52 -2.33
N ASP A 557 0.06 -5.85 -2.39
CA ASP A 557 0.34 -6.66 -3.58
C ASP A 557 -0.80 -6.62 -4.61
N MET A 558 -2.02 -6.25 -4.18
CA MET A 558 -3.22 -6.31 -5.02
C MET A 558 -3.07 -5.59 -6.37
N PRO A 559 -2.47 -4.37 -6.47
CA PRO A 559 -2.30 -3.69 -7.75
C PRO A 559 -1.37 -4.43 -8.72
N TYR A 560 -0.34 -5.10 -8.21
CA TYR A 560 0.56 -5.92 -9.03
C TYR A 560 -0.18 -7.17 -9.53
N MET A 561 -0.80 -7.93 -8.65
CA MET A 561 -1.53 -9.16 -9.00
C MET A 561 -2.65 -8.89 -10.01
N THR A 562 -3.33 -7.75 -9.88
CA THR A 562 -4.34 -7.27 -10.82
C THR A 562 -3.77 -7.06 -12.22
N ARG A 563 -2.60 -6.43 -12.34
CA ARG A 563 -1.92 -6.27 -13.64
C ARG A 563 -1.51 -7.61 -14.24
N VAL A 564 -1.04 -8.55 -13.41
CA VAL A 564 -0.66 -9.89 -13.85
C VAL A 564 -1.85 -10.66 -14.41
N VAL A 565 -3.00 -10.68 -13.72
CA VAL A 565 -4.17 -11.42 -14.22
C VAL A 565 -4.72 -10.81 -15.51
N ILE A 566 -4.74 -9.48 -15.62
CA ILE A 566 -5.15 -8.77 -16.85
C ILE A 566 -4.22 -9.16 -18.00
N LYS A 567 -2.91 -9.11 -17.78
CA LYS A 567 -1.91 -9.51 -18.76
C LYS A 567 -2.12 -10.95 -19.22
N ARG A 568 -2.25 -11.90 -18.29
CA ARG A 568 -2.50 -13.32 -18.63
C ARG A 568 -3.79 -13.53 -19.41
N MET A 569 -4.86 -12.79 -19.08
CA MET A 569 -6.10 -12.86 -19.84
C MET A 569 -5.94 -12.32 -21.27
N MET A 570 -5.14 -11.27 -21.46
CA MET A 570 -4.87 -10.68 -22.78
C MET A 570 -3.96 -11.56 -23.64
N GLU A 571 -3.08 -12.35 -23.03
CA GLU A 571 -2.13 -13.25 -23.70
C GLU A 571 -2.70 -14.66 -23.97
N ASP A 572 -3.83 -15.03 -23.36
CA ASP A 572 -4.46 -16.34 -23.57
C ASP A 572 -5.40 -16.30 -24.78
N ASP A 573 -4.98 -16.91 -25.88
CA ASP A 573 -5.73 -16.99 -27.15
C ASP A 573 -7.13 -17.62 -27.01
N ARG A 574 -7.42 -18.32 -25.91
CA ARG A 574 -8.75 -18.89 -25.63
C ARG A 574 -9.71 -17.84 -25.08
N ILE A 575 -9.26 -16.63 -24.78
CA ILE A 575 -10.03 -15.57 -24.13
C ILE A 575 -10.23 -14.39 -25.08
N ASP A 576 -11.46 -14.23 -25.59
CA ASP A 576 -11.87 -12.98 -26.25
C ASP A 576 -12.26 -11.96 -25.17
N ILE A 577 -11.32 -11.07 -24.82
CA ILE A 577 -11.51 -10.03 -23.78
C ILE A 577 -12.80 -9.24 -23.98
N LYS A 578 -13.26 -8.99 -25.20
CA LYS A 578 -14.42 -8.13 -25.49
C LYS A 578 -15.75 -8.89 -25.53
N LYS A 579 -15.72 -10.20 -25.77
CA LYS A 579 -16.94 -11.02 -25.92
C LYS A 579 -17.22 -11.95 -24.75
N HIS A 580 -16.19 -12.51 -24.14
CA HIS A 580 -16.35 -13.46 -23.05
C HIS A 580 -16.76 -12.75 -21.76
N TRP A 581 -17.66 -13.37 -21.00
CA TRP A 581 -17.97 -12.93 -19.64
C TRP A 581 -16.98 -13.53 -18.65
N LYS A 582 -16.39 -12.67 -17.81
CA LYS A 582 -15.37 -13.06 -16.84
C LYS A 582 -15.90 -12.95 -15.42
N MET A 583 -15.62 -13.96 -14.61
CA MET A 583 -15.86 -13.95 -13.17
C MET A 583 -14.52 -13.92 -12.44
N VAL A 584 -14.20 -12.78 -11.82
CA VAL A 584 -12.99 -12.60 -11.01
C VAL A 584 -13.38 -12.69 -9.55
N THR A 585 -12.77 -13.60 -8.78
CA THR A 585 -13.00 -13.67 -7.33
C THR A 585 -11.80 -13.13 -6.57
N PHE A 586 -12.07 -12.28 -5.59
CA PHE A 586 -11.09 -11.47 -4.89
C PHE A 586 -11.21 -11.64 -3.37
N MET A 587 -10.12 -11.99 -2.70
CA MET A 587 -10.05 -12.07 -1.23
C MET A 587 -8.61 -11.87 -0.75
N ILE A 588 -8.38 -10.87 0.10
CA ILE A 588 -7.07 -10.60 0.72
C ILE A 588 -7.26 -9.90 2.06
N GLY A 589 -6.26 -9.95 2.95
CA GLY A 589 -6.31 -9.32 4.28
C GLY A 589 -5.82 -10.17 5.45
N PRO A 590 -5.98 -11.50 5.50
CA PRO A 590 -5.50 -12.30 6.62
C PRO A 590 -4.01 -12.11 6.93
N ASN A 591 -3.15 -11.99 5.90
CA ASN A 591 -1.72 -11.73 6.09
C ASN A 591 -1.44 -10.33 6.64
N ASP A 592 -2.19 -9.31 6.19
CA ASP A 592 -2.11 -7.96 6.76
C ASP A 592 -2.40 -8.00 8.28
N PHE A 593 -3.46 -8.72 8.66
CA PHE A 593 -3.89 -8.89 10.05
C PHE A 593 -2.89 -9.71 10.88
N CYS A 594 -2.22 -10.66 10.27
CA CYS A 594 -1.31 -11.56 10.94
C CYS A 594 0.11 -11.03 11.05
N SER A 595 0.54 -10.17 10.11
CA SER A 595 1.94 -9.79 9.95
C SER A 595 2.20 -8.28 9.96
N GLN A 596 1.21 -7.42 9.71
CA GLN A 596 1.45 -5.98 9.53
C GLN A 596 0.81 -5.10 10.61
N ILE A 597 -0.42 -5.40 11.03
CA ILE A 597 -1.20 -4.50 11.90
C ILE A 597 -0.54 -4.19 13.25
N CYS A 598 0.37 -5.03 13.72
CA CYS A 598 1.08 -4.81 14.99
C CYS A 598 2.32 -3.91 14.90
N PHE A 599 2.67 -3.43 13.69
CA PHE A 599 3.81 -2.54 13.46
C PHE A 599 3.39 -1.09 13.17
N GLU A 600 2.10 -0.82 13.01
CA GLU A 600 1.57 0.51 12.74
C GLU A 600 0.66 0.94 13.90
N ASN A 601 0.96 2.11 14.48
CA ASN A 601 0.27 2.61 15.65
C ASN A 601 -0.99 3.41 15.28
N ASP A 602 -1.11 3.82 14.01
CA ASP A 602 -2.26 4.53 13.49
C ASP A 602 -3.13 3.61 12.62
N PHE A 603 -4.23 3.13 13.21
CA PHE A 603 -5.20 2.29 12.53
C PHE A 603 -5.88 3.00 11.36
N GLN A 604 -6.07 4.32 11.43
CA GLN A 604 -6.71 5.06 10.36
C GLN A 604 -5.84 5.04 9.10
N LYS A 605 -4.52 5.16 9.25
CA LYS A 605 -3.57 5.07 8.14
C LYS A 605 -3.61 3.70 7.44
N ILE A 606 -3.75 2.61 8.20
CA ILE A 606 -3.90 1.25 7.64
C ILE A 606 -5.19 1.17 6.80
N LEU A 607 -6.30 1.63 7.38
CA LEU A 607 -7.62 1.60 6.76
C LEU A 607 -7.69 2.49 5.49
N ASP A 608 -7.08 3.68 5.53
CA ASP A 608 -7.02 4.59 4.38
C ASP A 608 -6.16 4.04 3.25
N LYS A 609 -5.03 3.39 3.58
CA LYS A 609 -4.18 2.71 2.59
C LYS A 609 -4.98 1.60 1.90
N HIS A 610 -5.61 0.72 2.67
CA HIS A 610 -6.44 -0.37 2.11
C HIS A 610 -7.58 0.15 1.24
N ARG A 611 -8.32 1.16 1.72
CA ARG A 611 -9.41 1.80 0.94
C ARG A 611 -8.91 2.30 -0.41
N LYS A 612 -7.76 2.98 -0.42
CA LYS A 612 -7.16 3.53 -1.64
C LYS A 612 -6.75 2.43 -2.62
N GLU A 613 -6.06 1.40 -2.12
CA GLU A 613 -5.54 0.32 -2.94
C GLU A 613 -6.66 -0.57 -3.52
N LEU A 614 -7.67 -0.92 -2.70
CA LEU A 614 -8.82 -1.70 -3.16
C LEU A 614 -9.61 -0.91 -4.22
N ARG A 615 -9.86 0.39 -4.01
CA ARG A 615 -10.52 1.25 -5.01
C ARG A 615 -9.73 1.30 -6.32
N GLN A 616 -8.39 1.43 -6.25
CA GLN A 616 -7.52 1.41 -7.43
C GLN A 616 -7.61 0.08 -8.18
N VAL A 617 -7.64 -1.05 -7.48
CA VAL A 617 -7.76 -2.39 -8.06
C VAL A 617 -9.09 -2.55 -8.79
N LEU A 618 -10.20 -2.20 -8.14
CA LEU A 618 -11.54 -2.28 -8.75
C LEU A 618 -11.66 -1.38 -9.98
N ALA A 619 -11.10 -0.16 -9.93
CA ALA A 619 -11.03 0.74 -11.07
C ALA A 619 -10.18 0.17 -12.22
N THR A 620 -9.03 -0.43 -11.91
CA THR A 620 -8.14 -1.04 -12.91
C THR A 620 -8.82 -2.23 -13.60
N LEU A 621 -9.52 -3.09 -12.85
CA LEU A 621 -10.31 -4.19 -13.41
C LEU A 621 -11.42 -3.65 -14.33
N LYS A 622 -12.19 -2.66 -13.87
CA LYS A 622 -13.26 -2.04 -14.66
C LYS A 622 -12.75 -1.43 -15.98
N GLN A 623 -11.61 -0.76 -15.95
CA GLN A 623 -11.04 -0.09 -17.13
C GLN A 623 -10.50 -1.07 -18.18
N ASN A 624 -9.99 -2.23 -17.75
CA ASN A 624 -9.27 -3.15 -18.63
C ASN A 624 -10.04 -4.42 -18.98
N LEU A 625 -11.05 -4.79 -18.19
CA LEU A 625 -11.83 -6.02 -18.36
C LEU A 625 -13.33 -5.68 -18.52
N PRO A 626 -13.79 -5.35 -19.76
CA PRO A 626 -15.22 -5.23 -20.05
C PRO A 626 -15.94 -6.56 -19.76
N ARG A 627 -17.26 -6.64 -19.73
CA ARG A 627 -18.00 -7.90 -19.48
C ARG A 627 -17.49 -8.70 -18.26
N THR A 628 -17.42 -8.05 -17.10
CA THR A 628 -16.83 -8.68 -15.90
C THR A 628 -17.73 -8.56 -14.66
N ILE A 629 -17.88 -9.67 -13.95
CA ILE A 629 -18.42 -9.70 -12.60
C ILE A 629 -17.29 -9.99 -11.61
N VAL A 630 -17.15 -9.15 -10.59
CA VAL A 630 -16.17 -9.32 -9.52
C VAL A 630 -16.89 -9.80 -8.25
N ASN A 631 -16.51 -10.97 -7.75
CA ASN A 631 -16.90 -11.43 -6.41
C ASN A 631 -15.89 -10.91 -5.39
N LEU A 632 -16.26 -9.90 -4.61
CA LEU A 632 -15.43 -9.38 -3.52
C LEU A 632 -15.79 -10.11 -2.21
N ILE A 633 -14.86 -10.88 -1.66
CA ILE A 633 -15.03 -11.59 -0.40
C ILE A 633 -14.24 -10.83 0.68
N PRO A 634 -14.91 -10.19 1.65
CA PRO A 634 -14.22 -9.60 2.78
C PRO A 634 -13.44 -10.69 3.55
N PRO A 635 -12.22 -10.45 4.02
CA PRO A 635 -11.46 -11.45 4.78
C PRO A 635 -12.18 -11.74 6.11
N PRO A 636 -12.10 -12.97 6.65
CA PRO A 636 -12.75 -13.29 7.92
C PRO A 636 -12.09 -12.51 9.07
N ASN A 637 -12.89 -12.13 10.07
CA ASN A 637 -12.35 -11.59 11.30
C ASN A 637 -11.65 -12.73 12.06
N LEU A 638 -10.35 -12.60 12.30
CA LEU A 638 -9.52 -13.69 12.82
C LEU A 638 -9.77 -14.02 14.30
N LYS A 639 -10.76 -13.39 14.96
CA LYS A 639 -11.19 -13.76 16.31
C LYS A 639 -11.50 -15.26 16.43
N PHE A 640 -12.02 -15.90 15.37
CA PHE A 640 -12.30 -17.33 15.41
C PHE A 640 -11.05 -18.18 15.71
N LEU A 641 -9.83 -17.73 15.34
CA LEU A 641 -8.58 -18.42 15.68
C LEU A 641 -8.29 -18.33 17.18
N ILE A 642 -8.64 -17.22 17.82
CA ILE A 642 -8.51 -17.01 19.27
C ILE A 642 -9.49 -17.94 20.00
N ASP A 643 -10.72 -18.06 19.49
CA ASP A 643 -11.81 -18.81 20.10
C ASP A 643 -11.70 -20.34 19.93
N MET A 644 -10.75 -20.82 19.11
CA MET A 644 -10.53 -22.26 18.93
C MET A 644 -10.12 -22.94 20.23
N THR A 645 -10.78 -24.06 20.54
CA THR A 645 -10.55 -24.87 21.74
C THR A 645 -9.90 -26.21 21.40
N GLY A 646 -9.30 -26.89 22.39
CA GLY A 646 -8.68 -28.20 22.19
C GLY A 646 -7.45 -28.19 21.26
N LYS A 647 -6.75 -27.06 21.15
CA LYS A 647 -5.57 -26.90 20.29
C LYS A 647 -4.45 -27.87 20.70
N SER A 648 -3.88 -28.58 19.73
CA SER A 648 -2.65 -29.34 19.96
C SER A 648 -1.45 -28.39 20.16
N MET A 649 -0.33 -28.89 20.68
CA MET A 649 0.91 -28.09 20.78
C MET A 649 1.36 -27.59 19.41
N VAL A 650 1.18 -28.40 18.36
CA VAL A 650 1.48 -28.02 16.98
C VAL A 650 0.61 -26.84 16.55
N CYS A 651 -0.72 -26.88 16.78
CA CYS A 651 -1.60 -25.77 16.44
C CYS A 651 -1.19 -24.46 17.17
N HIS A 652 -0.82 -24.54 18.45
CA HIS A 652 -0.36 -23.36 19.20
C HIS A 652 0.91 -22.75 18.58
N MET A 653 1.88 -23.59 18.23
CA MET A 653 3.12 -23.14 17.58
C MET A 653 2.87 -22.54 16.19
N GLN A 654 1.98 -23.17 15.41
CA GLN A 654 1.65 -22.69 14.06
C GLN A 654 0.86 -21.38 14.11
N HIS A 655 -0.09 -21.21 15.03
CA HIS A 655 -0.76 -19.90 15.22
C HIS A 655 0.21 -18.78 15.58
N LEU A 656 1.24 -19.06 16.39
CA LEU A 656 2.29 -18.10 16.71
C LEU A 656 3.16 -17.75 15.50
N MET A 657 3.44 -18.73 14.63
CA MET A 657 4.26 -18.54 13.43
C MET A 657 3.51 -17.85 12.29
N GLU A 658 2.31 -18.32 11.97
CA GLU A 658 1.49 -17.84 10.86
C GLU A 658 0.80 -16.51 11.19
N CYS A 659 0.51 -16.27 12.48
CA CYS A 659 -0.20 -15.08 12.91
C CYS A 659 0.40 -14.39 14.15
N PRO A 660 1.67 -13.95 14.05
CA PRO A 660 2.42 -13.39 15.18
C PRO A 660 1.79 -12.11 15.74
N CYS A 661 1.13 -11.27 14.94
CA CYS A 661 0.46 -10.08 15.48
C CYS A 661 -0.66 -10.44 16.47
N LEU A 662 -1.42 -11.53 16.24
CA LEU A 662 -2.49 -11.95 17.15
C LEU A 662 -1.99 -12.78 18.32
N PHE A 663 -1.03 -13.69 18.11
CA PHE A 663 -0.62 -14.67 19.12
C PHE A 663 0.74 -14.38 19.78
N GLY A 664 1.47 -13.38 19.29
CA GLY A 664 2.77 -12.96 19.80
C GLY A 664 2.73 -12.58 21.28
N PRO A 665 3.72 -12.98 22.10
CA PRO A 665 3.73 -12.68 23.55
C PRO A 665 3.64 -11.18 23.88
N VAL A 666 4.20 -10.33 23.00
CA VAL A 666 4.23 -8.87 23.15
C VAL A 666 2.92 -8.23 22.68
N THR A 667 2.29 -8.80 21.64
CA THR A 667 1.16 -8.20 20.93
C THR A 667 -0.20 -8.75 21.35
N LYS A 668 -0.24 -9.91 22.02
CA LYS A 668 -1.49 -10.59 22.46
C LYS A 668 -2.43 -9.70 23.28
N ASN A 669 -1.91 -8.70 24.00
CA ASN A 669 -2.73 -7.80 24.80
C ASN A 669 -3.56 -6.83 23.95
N ASN A 670 -3.24 -6.68 22.66
CA ASN A 670 -3.92 -5.78 21.72
C ASN A 670 -4.98 -6.51 20.85
N GLN A 671 -5.29 -7.77 21.15
CA GLN A 671 -6.20 -8.60 20.34
C GLN A 671 -7.56 -7.94 20.10
N GLU A 672 -8.17 -7.33 21.12
CA GLU A 672 -9.46 -6.65 20.96
C GLU A 672 -9.39 -5.48 19.97
N SER A 673 -8.32 -4.68 20.07
CA SER A 673 -8.07 -3.56 19.15
C SER A 673 -7.90 -4.05 17.71
N TYR A 674 -7.16 -5.15 17.51
CA TYR A 674 -6.98 -5.78 16.20
C TYR A 674 -8.29 -6.35 15.65
N VAL A 675 -9.08 -7.03 16.48
CA VAL A 675 -10.42 -7.53 16.11
C VAL A 675 -11.34 -6.39 15.69
N ARG A 676 -11.28 -5.24 16.37
CA ARG A 676 -12.02 -4.03 15.98
C ARG A 676 -11.54 -3.47 14.64
N LEU A 677 -10.22 -3.40 14.42
CA LEU A 677 -9.65 -2.98 13.14
C LEU A 677 -10.13 -3.87 11.98
N MET A 678 -10.15 -5.20 12.16
CA MET A 678 -10.64 -6.12 11.13
C MET A 678 -12.11 -5.87 10.78
N LYS A 679 -12.97 -5.51 11.75
CA LYS A 679 -14.37 -5.13 11.47
C LYS A 679 -14.44 -3.84 10.63
N LEU A 680 -13.59 -2.86 10.92
CA LEU A 680 -13.52 -1.62 10.15
C LEU A 680 -13.01 -1.87 8.72
N TRP A 681 -12.03 -2.76 8.56
CA TRP A 681 -11.53 -3.20 7.25
C TRP A 681 -12.64 -3.86 6.42
N GLN A 682 -13.37 -4.83 7.01
CA GLN A 682 -14.50 -5.48 6.36
C GLN A 682 -15.59 -4.47 5.94
N LYS A 683 -15.83 -3.42 6.74
CA LYS A 683 -16.76 -2.35 6.39
C LYS A 683 -16.32 -1.61 5.12
N ILE A 684 -15.02 -1.34 4.96
CA ILE A 684 -14.46 -0.73 3.75
C ILE A 684 -14.70 -1.61 2.53
N ASP A 685 -14.48 -2.92 2.63
CA ASP A 685 -14.72 -3.86 1.53
C ASP A 685 -16.18 -3.85 1.10
N VAL A 686 -17.11 -3.83 2.07
CA VAL A 686 -18.55 -3.75 1.81
C VAL A 686 -18.89 -2.41 1.15
N GLU A 687 -18.43 -1.29 1.71
CA GLU A 687 -18.68 0.06 1.19
C GLU A 687 -18.20 0.20 -0.27
N LEU A 688 -16.98 -0.23 -0.58
CA LEU A 688 -16.43 -0.15 -1.93
C LEU A 688 -17.09 -1.13 -2.89
N GLY A 689 -17.47 -2.32 -2.43
CA GLY A 689 -18.26 -3.26 -3.23
C GLY A 689 -19.68 -2.78 -3.52
N GLU A 690 -20.22 -1.91 -2.65
CA GLU A 690 -21.53 -1.26 -2.79
C GLU A 690 -21.48 0.11 -3.49
N ASP A 691 -20.29 0.60 -3.84
CA ASP A 691 -20.11 1.85 -4.58
C ASP A 691 -20.80 1.77 -5.98
N PRO A 692 -21.69 2.71 -6.32
CA PRO A 692 -22.34 2.78 -7.63
C PRO A 692 -21.35 2.93 -8.80
N GLU A 693 -20.14 3.44 -8.56
CA GLU A 693 -19.10 3.52 -9.58
C GLU A 693 -18.80 2.14 -10.18
N PHE A 694 -18.84 1.09 -9.37
CA PHE A 694 -18.55 -0.27 -9.79
C PHE A 694 -19.83 -1.07 -10.09
N ASP A 695 -20.92 -0.39 -10.51
CA ASP A 695 -22.15 -1.02 -10.97
C ASP A 695 -22.58 -0.46 -12.32
N THR A 696 -22.37 -1.22 -13.38
CA THR A 696 -22.73 -0.88 -14.77
C THR A 696 -23.28 -2.12 -15.47
N ASP A 697 -23.88 -1.94 -16.65
CA ASP A 697 -24.33 -3.10 -17.43
C ASP A 697 -23.17 -4.01 -17.86
N ASP A 698 -21.97 -3.48 -18.04
CA ASP A 698 -20.83 -4.27 -18.54
C ASP A 698 -19.89 -4.76 -17.42
N PHE A 699 -19.95 -4.13 -16.24
CA PHE A 699 -19.07 -4.41 -15.11
C PHE A 699 -19.81 -4.24 -13.78
N THR A 700 -19.76 -5.23 -12.89
CA THR A 700 -20.29 -5.08 -11.53
C THR A 700 -19.41 -5.76 -10.47
N VAL A 701 -19.28 -5.13 -9.31
CA VAL A 701 -18.74 -5.75 -8.09
C VAL A 701 -19.90 -6.23 -7.22
N VAL A 702 -19.80 -7.47 -6.72
CA VAL A 702 -20.77 -8.07 -5.80
C VAL A 702 -20.04 -8.59 -4.58
N VAL A 703 -20.38 -8.05 -3.42
CA VAL A 703 -19.87 -8.49 -2.13
C VAL A 703 -20.48 -9.86 -1.78
N GLN A 704 -19.64 -10.79 -1.32
CA GLN A 704 -20.04 -12.11 -0.84
C GLN A 704 -19.75 -12.22 0.68
N PRO A 705 -20.68 -11.78 1.55
CA PRO A 705 -20.42 -11.53 2.98
C PRO A 705 -20.35 -12.78 3.88
N PHE A 706 -20.34 -13.99 3.34
CA PHE A 706 -20.42 -15.23 4.14
C PHE A 706 -19.24 -15.45 5.12
N THR A 707 -18.20 -14.62 5.07
CA THR A 707 -17.02 -14.60 5.95
C THR A 707 -17.10 -13.56 7.08
N LEU A 708 -18.08 -12.64 7.05
CA LEU A 708 -18.19 -11.58 8.06
C LEU A 708 -18.48 -12.14 9.46
N GLU A 709 -19.29 -13.19 9.54
CA GLU A 709 -19.61 -13.92 10.76
C GLU A 709 -19.02 -15.34 10.70
N PHE A 710 -17.75 -15.43 10.32
CA PHE A 710 -17.05 -16.70 10.21
C PHE A 710 -16.93 -17.40 11.57
N PHE A 711 -17.20 -18.70 11.59
CA PHE A 711 -17.07 -19.53 12.78
C PHE A 711 -16.54 -20.92 12.45
N THR A 712 -15.88 -21.54 13.44
CA THR A 712 -15.40 -22.91 13.36
C THR A 712 -16.47 -23.89 13.86
N PRO A 713 -16.79 -24.97 13.13
CA PRO A 713 -17.65 -26.03 13.66
C PRO A 713 -17.02 -26.66 14.89
N ASN A 714 -17.87 -27.16 15.80
CA ASN A 714 -17.44 -27.92 16.97
C ASN A 714 -17.75 -29.42 16.78
N THR A 715 -16.94 -30.26 17.42
CA THR A 715 -17.20 -31.69 17.58
C THR A 715 -18.39 -31.91 18.52
N THR A 716 -18.86 -33.14 18.60
CA THR A 716 -19.90 -33.54 19.57
C THR A 716 -19.49 -33.34 21.03
N GLU A 717 -18.19 -33.23 21.30
CA GLU A 717 -17.61 -32.98 22.62
C GLU A 717 -17.48 -31.49 22.93
N GLY A 718 -17.89 -30.60 22.02
CA GLY A 718 -17.86 -29.15 22.21
C GLY A 718 -16.51 -28.49 21.93
N THR A 719 -15.50 -29.25 21.49
CA THR A 719 -14.20 -28.72 21.06
C THR A 719 -14.21 -28.35 19.57
N THR A 720 -13.25 -27.53 19.10
CA THR A 720 -13.14 -27.18 17.68
C THR A 720 -12.96 -28.42 16.79
N ASP A 721 -13.72 -28.51 15.70
CA ASP A 721 -13.58 -29.55 14.67
C ASP A 721 -12.43 -29.22 13.70
N TYR A 722 -11.22 -29.68 14.04
CA TYR A 722 -10.02 -29.52 13.21
C TYR A 722 -10.06 -30.30 11.89
N THR A 723 -11.10 -31.09 11.60
CA THR A 723 -11.21 -31.75 10.28
C THR A 723 -11.43 -30.76 9.14
N TYR A 724 -11.86 -29.53 9.45
CA TYR A 724 -11.98 -28.43 8.49
C TYR A 724 -10.66 -27.67 8.23
N PHE A 725 -9.60 -27.96 8.99
CA PHE A 725 -8.32 -27.27 8.92
C PHE A 725 -7.19 -28.20 8.49
N SER A 726 -6.18 -27.61 7.86
CA SER A 726 -4.91 -28.24 7.52
C SER A 726 -4.12 -28.58 8.80
N GLU A 727 -2.91 -29.11 8.64
CA GLU A 727 -2.06 -29.55 9.75
C GLU A 727 -1.44 -28.39 10.55
N ASP A 728 -1.52 -27.17 10.02
CA ASP A 728 -1.15 -25.94 10.72
C ASP A 728 -2.30 -25.34 11.57
N CYS A 729 -3.50 -25.90 11.46
CA CYS A 729 -4.70 -25.41 12.13
C CYS A 729 -5.05 -23.95 11.79
N PHE A 730 -4.54 -23.44 10.66
CA PHE A 730 -4.71 -22.08 10.16
C PHE A 730 -5.32 -22.10 8.76
N HIS A 731 -4.66 -22.79 7.81
CA HIS A 731 -5.20 -23.02 6.48
C HIS A 731 -6.30 -24.07 6.50
N LEU A 732 -7.15 -24.08 5.48
CA LEU A 732 -8.26 -25.02 5.37
C LEU A 732 -7.79 -26.40 4.91
N SER A 733 -8.44 -27.46 5.39
CA SER A 733 -8.33 -28.77 4.73
C SER A 733 -9.14 -28.78 3.43
N GLN A 734 -9.01 -29.83 2.62
CA GLN A 734 -9.89 -30.01 1.46
C GLN A 734 -11.38 -29.96 1.84
N LYS A 735 -11.79 -30.52 3.00
CA LYS A 735 -13.16 -30.43 3.53
C LYS A 735 -13.54 -28.99 3.89
N GLY A 736 -12.64 -28.24 4.54
CA GLY A 736 -12.78 -26.80 4.79
C GLY A 736 -13.00 -26.00 3.52
N ASN A 737 -12.11 -26.16 2.55
CA ASN A 737 -12.16 -25.52 1.24
C ASN A 737 -13.48 -25.82 0.51
N ALA A 738 -13.95 -27.06 0.56
CA ALA A 738 -15.24 -27.44 -0.01
C ALA A 738 -16.42 -26.70 0.64
N ARG A 739 -16.37 -26.46 1.97
CA ARG A 739 -17.42 -25.72 2.71
C ARG A 739 -17.44 -24.25 2.30
N ILE A 740 -16.26 -23.65 2.11
CA ILE A 740 -16.13 -22.27 1.62
C ILE A 740 -16.62 -22.16 0.19
N ALA A 741 -16.29 -23.12 -0.69
CA ALA A 741 -16.81 -23.15 -2.05
C ALA A 741 -18.34 -23.27 -2.10
N ASN A 742 -18.95 -24.09 -1.23
CA ASN A 742 -20.41 -24.16 -1.08
C ASN A 742 -20.99 -22.83 -0.61
N SER A 743 -20.33 -22.16 0.33
CA SER A 743 -20.79 -20.88 0.89
C SER A 743 -20.73 -19.78 -0.16
N LEU A 744 -19.62 -19.66 -0.87
CA LEU A 744 -19.45 -18.73 -2.00
C LEU A 744 -20.50 -18.98 -3.09
N TRP A 745 -20.67 -20.23 -3.53
CA TRP A 745 -21.69 -20.57 -4.52
C TRP A 745 -23.10 -20.16 -4.08
N ASN A 746 -23.48 -20.47 -2.84
CA ASN A 746 -24.79 -20.09 -2.31
C ASN A 746 -24.96 -18.58 -2.26
N ASN A 747 -23.92 -17.84 -1.85
CA ASN A 747 -23.94 -16.39 -1.80
C ASN A 747 -24.11 -15.78 -3.19
N ILE A 748 -23.45 -16.32 -4.23
CA ILE A 748 -23.68 -15.92 -5.64
C ILE A 748 -25.14 -16.18 -6.06
N MET A 749 -25.76 -17.24 -5.54
CA MET A 749 -27.15 -17.63 -5.78
C MET A 749 -28.16 -17.01 -4.80
N GLU A 750 -27.76 -16.06 -3.98
CA GLU A 750 -28.62 -15.31 -3.05
C GLU A 750 -28.79 -13.85 -3.51
N PRO A 751 -30.01 -13.30 -3.44
CA PRO A 751 -30.24 -11.88 -3.72
C PRO A 751 -29.34 -10.98 -2.86
N VAL A 752 -28.79 -9.93 -3.45
CA VAL A 752 -28.08 -8.88 -2.72
C VAL A 752 -29.02 -8.28 -1.65
N GLY A 753 -28.51 -8.08 -0.43
CA GLY A 753 -29.31 -7.73 0.75
C GLY A 753 -29.89 -8.92 1.53
N MET A 754 -29.93 -10.12 0.93
CA MET A 754 -30.35 -11.37 1.58
C MET A 754 -29.24 -12.44 1.60
N LYS A 755 -28.00 -12.06 1.27
CA LYS A 755 -26.87 -12.96 1.27
C LYS A 755 -26.55 -13.40 2.70
N SER A 756 -26.29 -14.69 2.87
CA SER A 756 -25.85 -15.28 4.13
C SER A 756 -24.53 -14.67 4.56
N ARG A 757 -24.41 -14.29 5.84
CA ARG A 757 -23.21 -13.65 6.42
C ARG A 757 -22.24 -14.63 7.11
N LYS A 758 -22.64 -15.90 7.19
CA LYS A 758 -21.88 -16.99 7.79
C LYS A 758 -21.72 -18.18 6.84
N PRO A 759 -20.68 -19.02 7.01
CA PRO A 759 -20.50 -20.20 6.18
C PRO A 759 -21.64 -21.21 6.35
N VAL A 760 -22.02 -21.88 5.27
CA VAL A 760 -23.10 -22.88 5.27
C VAL A 760 -22.57 -24.30 5.50
N GLU A 761 -23.48 -25.23 5.75
CA GLU A 761 -23.14 -26.65 5.79
C GLU A 761 -22.81 -27.22 4.40
N LEU A 762 -21.87 -28.17 4.39
CA LEU A 762 -21.37 -28.75 3.15
C LEU A 762 -22.47 -29.54 2.42
N PHE A 763 -22.60 -29.31 1.11
CA PHE A 763 -23.63 -29.86 0.21
C PHE A 763 -25.05 -29.33 0.42
N ASN A 764 -25.24 -28.26 1.20
CA ASN A 764 -26.46 -27.48 1.15
C ASN A 764 -26.41 -26.50 -0.04
N ILE A 765 -26.53 -27.00 -1.27
CA ILE A 765 -26.32 -26.23 -2.51
C ILE A 765 -27.61 -25.51 -2.92
N LYS A 766 -27.56 -24.19 -3.08
CA LYS A 766 -28.60 -23.39 -3.72
C LYS A 766 -28.49 -23.48 -5.23
N CYS A 767 -29.63 -23.52 -5.92
CA CYS A 767 -29.69 -23.68 -7.36
C CYS A 767 -30.50 -22.58 -8.02
N PRO A 768 -30.13 -22.15 -9.25
CA PRO A 768 -30.98 -21.29 -10.05
C PRO A 768 -32.36 -21.91 -10.24
N SER A 769 -33.39 -21.08 -10.16
CA SER A 769 -34.78 -21.50 -10.39
C SER A 769 -35.27 -20.96 -11.74
N GLN A 770 -36.41 -21.45 -12.23
CA GLN A 770 -37.04 -20.85 -13.42
C GLN A 770 -37.41 -19.37 -13.20
N GLN A 771 -37.77 -19.00 -11.97
CA GLN A 771 -38.11 -17.62 -11.61
C GLN A 771 -36.88 -16.73 -11.48
N TYR A 772 -35.76 -17.29 -11.00
CA TYR A 772 -34.50 -16.60 -10.79
C TYR A 772 -33.35 -17.43 -11.39
N PRO A 773 -33.18 -17.40 -12.73
CA PRO A 773 -32.15 -18.17 -13.41
C PRO A 773 -30.78 -17.46 -13.40
N PHE A 774 -30.69 -16.27 -12.82
CA PHE A 774 -29.54 -15.38 -12.91
C PHE A 774 -28.56 -15.52 -11.74
N ILE A 775 -27.32 -15.13 -11.96
CA ILE A 775 -26.38 -14.75 -10.90
C ILE A 775 -26.88 -13.44 -10.29
N PHE A 776 -26.99 -13.40 -8.96
CA PHE A 776 -27.54 -12.22 -8.28
C PHE A 776 -26.51 -11.08 -8.19
N THR A 777 -26.94 -9.92 -8.66
CA THR A 777 -26.25 -8.62 -8.67
C THR A 777 -27.17 -7.59 -8.01
N ARG A 778 -26.68 -6.38 -7.74
CA ARG A 778 -27.50 -5.31 -7.13
C ARG A 778 -28.77 -5.02 -7.94
N ARG A 779 -28.65 -4.93 -9.27
CA ARG A 779 -29.77 -4.53 -10.15
C ARG A 779 -30.80 -5.62 -10.47
N ASN A 780 -30.48 -6.90 -10.27
CA ASN A 780 -31.42 -8.01 -10.52
C ASN A 780 -31.93 -8.70 -9.24
N SER A 781 -31.52 -8.21 -8.07
CA SER A 781 -31.95 -8.74 -6.78
C SER A 781 -33.31 -8.21 -6.31
N VAL A 782 -34.13 -7.65 -7.22
CA VAL A 782 -35.42 -7.02 -6.89
C VAL A 782 -36.62 -7.87 -7.37
N ARG A 783 -37.31 -8.49 -6.41
CA ARG A 783 -38.78 -8.71 -6.42
C ARG A 783 -39.28 -8.57 -4.98
N CYS A 784 -39.75 -7.37 -4.66
CA CYS A 784 -40.64 -7.12 -3.54
C CYS A 784 -41.80 -8.14 -3.49
N LYS A 785 -42.04 -8.76 -2.34
CA LYS A 785 -43.24 -9.56 -2.07
C LYS A 785 -44.37 -8.65 -1.52
N PRO A 786 -45.65 -9.09 -1.56
CA PRO A 786 -46.81 -8.21 -1.47
C PRO A 786 -46.76 -7.27 -0.25
N GLY A 787 -46.76 -5.95 -0.49
CA GLY A 787 -46.69 -4.91 0.55
C GLY A 787 -45.76 -3.73 0.25
N TYR A 788 -44.79 -3.86 -0.68
CA TYR A 788 -43.79 -2.82 -0.98
C TYR A 788 -44.10 -2.05 -2.29
N ARG A 789 -43.74 -0.76 -2.39
CA ARG A 789 -44.21 0.18 -3.44
C ARG A 789 -43.22 0.73 -4.47
N ASP A 790 -41.91 0.43 -4.46
CA ASP A 790 -41.03 0.91 -5.56
C ASP A 790 -39.72 0.11 -5.80
N GLN A 791 -38.95 0.58 -6.79
CA GLN A 791 -37.71 0.00 -7.35
C GLN A 791 -36.51 -0.01 -6.37
N LEU A 792 -36.62 0.62 -5.19
CA LEU A 792 -35.50 0.82 -4.26
C LEU A 792 -35.56 -0.08 -3.01
N CYS A 793 -36.62 -0.88 -2.81
CA CYS A 793 -36.78 -1.74 -1.63
C CYS A 793 -36.46 -1.05 -0.29
N ALA A 794 -36.81 0.24 -0.14
CA ALA A 794 -36.66 0.91 1.14
C ALA A 794 -37.57 0.23 2.17
N ARG A 795 -36.99 -0.28 3.27
CA ARG A 795 -37.77 -0.73 4.43
C ARG A 795 -38.68 0.41 4.85
N GLY A 796 -39.97 0.13 5.05
CA GLY A 796 -40.82 1.05 5.79
C GLY A 796 -40.24 1.29 7.20
N PRO A 797 -40.58 2.41 7.86
CA PRO A 797 -40.20 2.65 9.24
C PRO A 797 -40.50 1.44 10.15
N PRO A 798 -39.63 1.06 11.11
CA PRO A 798 -39.95 0.03 12.10
C PRO A 798 -41.19 0.42 12.89
N SER A 799 -42.04 -0.57 13.21
CA SER A 799 -43.13 -0.42 14.17
C SER A 799 -42.82 -1.09 15.50
N PHE A 800 -43.32 -0.48 16.56
CA PHE A 800 -43.15 -0.90 17.94
C PHE A 800 -44.52 -1.24 18.52
N ARG A 801 -44.57 -2.33 19.29
CA ARG A 801 -45.81 -2.89 19.85
C ARG A 801 -46.05 -2.47 21.31
N GLY A 802 -45.20 -1.59 21.84
CA GLY A 802 -45.23 -1.12 23.22
C GLY A 802 -44.55 -2.06 24.21
N THR A 803 -45.01 -3.32 24.32
CA THR A 803 -44.44 -4.25 25.30
C THR A 803 -43.19 -4.93 24.77
N ASP A 804 -42.08 -4.79 25.50
CA ASP A 804 -40.80 -5.43 25.20
C ASP A 804 -40.39 -5.26 23.73
N SER A 805 -40.62 -4.06 23.20
CA SER A 805 -40.46 -3.73 21.78
C SER A 805 -39.49 -2.56 21.65
N TYR A 806 -38.27 -2.83 21.18
CA TYR A 806 -37.20 -1.84 21.15
C TYR A 806 -36.08 -2.20 20.16
N LEU A 807 -35.30 -1.19 19.82
CA LEU A 807 -34.00 -1.31 19.16
C LEU A 807 -32.94 -0.72 20.08
N HIS A 808 -31.77 -1.34 20.17
CA HIS A 808 -30.65 -0.86 21.00
C HIS A 808 -29.40 -0.58 20.16
N TYR A 809 -28.72 0.51 20.51
CA TYR A 809 -27.53 1.04 19.84
C TYR A 809 -26.48 1.45 20.88
N ASN A 810 -25.30 0.84 20.82
CA ASN A 810 -24.15 1.08 21.72
C ASN A 810 -22.83 1.26 20.92
N GLU A 811 -22.93 1.46 19.60
CA GLU A 811 -21.78 1.68 18.71
C GLU A 811 -20.96 2.91 19.13
N PRO A 812 -19.62 2.89 19.07
CA PRO A 812 -18.77 3.98 19.58
C PRO A 812 -19.11 5.36 19.02
N PHE A 813 -19.39 5.48 17.71
CA PHE A 813 -19.78 6.76 17.10
C PHE A 813 -21.17 7.24 17.55
N THR A 814 -22.09 6.30 17.81
CA THR A 814 -23.38 6.63 18.40
C THR A 814 -23.19 7.12 19.83
N LEU A 815 -22.38 6.42 20.64
CA LEU A 815 -22.06 6.85 22.01
C LEU A 815 -21.37 8.23 22.04
N GLU A 816 -20.44 8.49 21.13
CA GLU A 816 -19.79 9.79 20.98
C GLU A 816 -20.81 10.90 20.64
N ALA A 817 -21.71 10.64 19.68
CA ALA A 817 -22.77 11.57 19.32
C ALA A 817 -23.76 11.81 20.48
N LEU A 818 -24.11 10.77 21.25
CA LEU A 818 -25.00 10.86 22.41
C LEU A 818 -24.39 11.65 23.57
N ASN A 819 -23.05 11.63 23.69
CA ASN A 819 -22.30 12.33 24.74
C ASN A 819 -21.97 13.80 24.40
N SER A 820 -22.40 14.31 23.25
CA SER A 820 -22.17 15.71 22.88
C SER A 820 -22.95 16.67 23.78
N ASP A 821 -22.40 17.87 23.94
CA ASP A 821 -23.06 19.01 24.59
C ASP A 821 -22.73 20.28 23.78
N PRO A 822 -23.69 20.88 23.05
CA PRO A 822 -25.10 20.49 23.00
C PRO A 822 -25.35 19.17 22.26
N LEU A 823 -26.45 18.50 22.63
CA LEU A 823 -27.01 17.33 21.94
C LEU A 823 -28.28 17.75 21.20
N ASP A 824 -28.31 17.60 19.88
CA ASP A 824 -29.48 17.83 19.03
C ASP A 824 -30.07 16.50 18.56
N VAL A 825 -31.30 16.17 18.98
CA VAL A 825 -32.03 14.95 18.62
C VAL A 825 -33.23 15.31 17.76
N ASN A 826 -33.24 14.84 16.51
CA ASN A 826 -34.37 15.00 15.59
C ASN A 826 -34.99 13.65 15.27
N VAL A 827 -36.28 13.47 15.61
CA VAL A 827 -37.00 12.21 15.42
C VAL A 827 -38.24 12.43 14.58
N ARG A 828 -38.46 11.58 13.58
CA ARG A 828 -39.74 11.50 12.86
C ARG A 828 -40.48 10.24 13.29
N PHE A 829 -41.66 10.38 13.89
CA PHE A 829 -42.39 9.27 14.50
C PHE A 829 -43.91 9.38 14.26
N LYS A 830 -44.62 8.27 14.45
CA LYS A 830 -46.08 8.13 14.37
C LYS A 830 -46.52 7.27 15.54
N VAL A 831 -47.41 7.72 16.42
CA VAL A 831 -47.84 6.95 17.60
C VAL A 831 -49.35 7.02 17.77
N SER A 832 -49.93 5.96 18.33
CA SER A 832 -51.38 5.86 18.56
C SER A 832 -51.75 5.76 20.05
N SER A 833 -50.76 5.82 20.95
CA SER A 833 -50.97 5.70 22.39
C SER A 833 -50.63 7.00 23.10
N GLU A 834 -51.46 7.40 24.07
CA GLU A 834 -51.25 8.59 24.90
C GLU A 834 -50.06 8.46 25.86
N THR A 835 -49.53 7.24 26.04
CA THR A 835 -48.35 6.96 26.85
C THR A 835 -47.39 6.04 26.10
N GLY A 836 -46.09 6.19 26.36
CA GLY A 836 -45.07 5.28 25.82
C GLY A 836 -43.68 5.92 25.70
N LEU A 837 -42.65 5.12 25.96
CA LEU A 837 -41.25 5.54 25.81
C LEU A 837 -40.81 5.51 24.33
N LEU A 838 -40.37 6.66 23.81
CA LEU A 838 -39.90 6.81 22.42
C LEU A 838 -38.38 6.63 22.32
N LEU A 839 -37.60 7.31 23.18
CA LEU A 839 -36.15 7.17 23.25
C LEU A 839 -35.68 7.08 24.71
N TRP A 840 -34.66 6.25 24.95
CA TRP A 840 -33.94 6.20 26.23
C TRP A 840 -32.44 6.14 26.01
N MET A 841 -31.70 6.99 26.67
CA MET A 841 -30.24 7.09 26.56
C MET A 841 -29.62 6.91 27.94
N ASN A 842 -28.56 6.10 28.00
CA ASN A 842 -27.73 5.91 29.19
C ASN A 842 -26.25 6.08 28.82
N SER A 843 -25.57 7.04 29.44
CA SER A 843 -24.15 7.33 29.20
C SER A 843 -23.19 6.56 30.11
N GLY A 844 -23.71 5.70 31.00
CA GLY A 844 -22.89 4.90 31.92
C GLY A 844 -22.48 5.59 33.21
N TYR A 845 -22.53 6.93 33.27
CA TYR A 845 -22.13 7.74 34.43
C TYR A 845 -23.28 8.18 35.35
N GLY A 846 -24.42 7.48 35.31
CA GLY A 846 -25.61 7.84 36.10
C GLY A 846 -26.46 8.97 35.49
N GLU A 847 -26.11 9.45 34.30
CA GLU A 847 -26.91 10.39 33.52
C GLU A 847 -27.78 9.65 32.50
N PHE A 848 -29.05 10.04 32.41
CA PHE A 848 -29.97 9.51 31.41
C PHE A 848 -30.65 10.65 30.65
N LEU A 849 -31.17 10.34 29.46
CA LEU A 849 -32.12 11.16 28.74
C LEU A 849 -33.28 10.28 28.25
N SER A 850 -34.50 10.74 28.44
CA SER A 850 -35.70 10.08 27.93
C SER A 850 -36.58 11.05 27.15
N LEU A 851 -37.12 10.57 26.03
CA LEU A 851 -38.18 11.23 25.28
C LEU A 851 -39.36 10.26 25.19
N GLY A 852 -40.56 10.70 25.58
CA GLY A 852 -41.74 9.84 25.58
C GLY A 852 -43.03 10.60 25.77
N LEU A 853 -44.16 9.86 25.72
CA LEU A 853 -45.49 10.40 25.94
C LEU A 853 -45.97 10.12 27.36
N GLU A 854 -46.50 11.15 28.02
CA GLU A 854 -47.14 11.13 29.33
C GLU A 854 -48.50 11.83 29.21
N GLU A 855 -49.61 11.11 29.40
CA GLU A 855 -50.99 11.64 29.30
C GLU A 855 -51.25 12.47 28.02
N GLY A 856 -50.69 12.01 26.90
CA GLY A 856 -50.82 12.64 25.58
C GLY A 856 -49.84 13.79 25.29
N ALA A 857 -49.09 14.27 26.29
CA ALA A 857 -48.05 15.29 26.12
C ALA A 857 -46.69 14.66 25.82
N LEU A 858 -45.88 15.32 24.99
CA LEU A 858 -44.50 14.88 24.72
C LEU A 858 -43.56 15.46 25.78
N VAL A 859 -42.80 14.60 26.44
CA VAL A 859 -41.96 14.97 27.58
C VAL A 859 -40.51 14.57 27.32
N LEU A 860 -39.62 15.55 27.39
CA LEU A 860 -38.18 15.37 27.41
C LEU A 860 -37.68 15.47 28.86
N ARG A 861 -36.95 14.45 29.32
CA ARG A 861 -36.33 14.43 30.65
C ARG A 861 -34.86 14.07 30.53
N PHE A 862 -34.01 14.69 31.32
CA PHE A 862 -32.63 14.24 31.47
C PHE A 862 -32.05 14.67 32.81
N THR A 863 -30.97 14.01 33.21
CA THR A 863 -30.20 14.38 34.39
C THR A 863 -28.89 15.03 33.99
N VAL A 864 -28.57 16.18 34.60
CA VAL A 864 -27.27 16.84 34.50
C VAL A 864 -26.84 17.22 35.91
N ARG A 865 -25.65 16.77 36.33
CA ARG A 865 -25.07 17.08 37.66
C ARG A 865 -25.99 16.75 38.85
N GLY A 866 -26.83 15.72 38.71
CA GLY A 866 -27.77 15.29 39.76
C GLY A 866 -29.11 16.03 39.79
N GLU A 867 -29.32 17.01 38.90
CA GLU A 867 -30.62 17.69 38.72
C GLU A 867 -31.41 17.08 37.56
N GLU A 868 -32.73 16.93 37.72
CA GLU A 868 -33.62 16.50 36.65
C GLU A 868 -34.25 17.71 35.94
N VAL A 869 -34.05 17.79 34.63
CA VAL A 869 -34.69 18.79 33.77
C VAL A 869 -35.85 18.14 33.04
N VAL A 870 -37.03 18.80 33.07
CA VAL A 870 -38.27 18.27 32.47
C VAL A 870 -38.91 19.31 31.57
N VAL A 871 -38.94 19.07 30.27
CA VAL A 871 -39.60 19.92 29.27
C VAL A 871 -40.86 19.20 28.77
N VAL A 872 -42.02 19.84 28.87
CA VAL A 872 -43.31 19.28 28.45
C VAL A 872 -43.85 20.09 27.28
N HIS A 873 -44.23 19.42 26.19
CA HIS A 873 -44.91 20.01 25.05
C HIS A 873 -46.31 19.40 24.91
N ASN A 874 -47.34 20.21 25.15
CA ASN A 874 -48.75 19.79 25.17
C ASN A 874 -49.64 20.54 24.15
N SER A 875 -49.09 21.46 23.36
CA SER A 875 -49.86 22.26 22.39
C SER A 875 -50.15 21.53 21.07
N THR A 876 -49.43 20.45 20.79
CA THR A 876 -49.60 19.62 19.58
C THR A 876 -49.98 18.21 19.99
N THR A 877 -51.12 17.73 19.50
CA THR A 877 -51.54 16.33 19.63
C THR A 877 -50.66 15.47 18.72
N VAL A 878 -49.91 14.53 19.29
CA VAL A 878 -48.97 13.64 18.56
C VAL A 878 -49.38 12.16 18.55
N HIS A 879 -50.44 11.82 19.29
CA HIS A 879 -50.97 10.45 19.42
C HIS A 879 -52.18 10.19 18.49
N ASP A 880 -52.29 10.97 17.42
CA ASP A 880 -53.36 10.91 16.41
C ASP A 880 -53.08 9.89 15.29
N ASN A 881 -51.99 9.12 15.43
CA ASN A 881 -51.51 8.17 14.44
C ASN A 881 -51.12 8.84 13.09
N LEU A 882 -50.69 10.10 13.10
CA LEU A 882 -50.05 10.78 11.96
C LEU A 882 -48.54 10.91 12.17
N TRP A 883 -47.83 11.34 11.12
CA TRP A 883 -46.38 11.56 11.18
C TRP A 883 -46.08 12.92 11.78
N HIS A 884 -45.34 12.93 12.89
CA HIS A 884 -44.82 14.13 13.54
C HIS A 884 -43.29 14.14 13.49
N ARG A 885 -42.71 15.34 13.60
CA ARG A 885 -41.27 15.54 13.79
C ARG A 885 -41.03 16.32 15.08
N VAL A 886 -40.22 15.73 15.97
CA VAL A 886 -39.74 16.40 17.18
C VAL A 886 -38.27 16.74 17.03
N LYS A 887 -37.91 17.95 17.45
CA LYS A 887 -36.54 18.39 17.69
C LYS A 887 -36.37 18.63 19.19
N ALA A 888 -35.50 17.86 19.81
CA ALA A 888 -35.12 17.98 21.22
C ALA A 888 -33.66 18.38 21.29
N VAL A 889 -33.36 19.54 21.89
CA VAL A 889 -31.99 20.03 22.06
C VAL A 889 -31.69 20.11 23.55
N ARG A 890 -30.61 19.47 23.99
CA ARG A 890 -30.02 19.64 25.33
C ARG A 890 -28.75 20.47 25.18
N ASP A 891 -28.63 21.55 25.94
CA ASP A 891 -27.45 22.41 25.98
C ASP A 891 -27.15 22.75 27.44
N GLY A 892 -26.20 22.02 28.03
CA GLY A 892 -25.90 22.05 29.46
C GLY A 892 -27.13 21.75 30.33
N SER A 893 -27.50 22.72 31.18
CA SER A 893 -28.68 22.64 32.07
C SER A 893 -29.97 23.22 31.44
N SER A 894 -29.94 23.51 30.15
CA SER A 894 -31.08 24.02 29.40
C SER A 894 -31.55 23.01 28.35
N ALA A 895 -32.83 23.02 28.05
CA ALA A 895 -33.37 22.23 26.96
C ALA A 895 -34.51 22.89 26.22
N VAL A 896 -34.61 22.52 24.94
CA VAL A 896 -35.61 23.00 24.00
C VAL A 896 -36.32 21.80 23.37
N LEU A 897 -37.65 21.83 23.35
CA LEU A 897 -38.49 20.84 22.69
C LEU A 897 -39.42 21.52 21.68
N ILE A 898 -39.31 21.13 20.41
CA ILE A 898 -40.10 21.67 19.29
C ILE A 898 -40.79 20.51 18.58
N VAL A 899 -42.09 20.63 18.34
CA VAL A 899 -42.89 19.64 17.60
C VAL A 899 -43.48 20.30 16.35
N ASP A 900 -43.30 19.69 15.18
CA ASP A 900 -43.85 20.11 13.88
C ASP A 900 -43.64 21.60 13.51
N ASN A 901 -42.48 22.15 13.88
CA ASN A 901 -42.15 23.57 13.73
C ASN A 901 -43.08 24.53 14.50
N GLY A 902 -43.75 24.02 15.54
CA GLY A 902 -44.55 24.80 16.49
C GLY A 902 -43.69 25.62 17.48
N PRO A 903 -44.31 26.16 18.55
CA PRO A 903 -43.61 26.97 19.53
C PRO A 903 -42.52 26.17 20.25
N ALA A 904 -41.34 26.79 20.43
CA ALA A 904 -40.26 26.19 21.20
C ALA A 904 -40.59 26.22 22.69
N MET A 905 -40.72 25.04 23.30
CA MET A 905 -40.85 24.91 24.75
C MET A 905 -39.45 24.85 25.35
N THR A 906 -39.11 25.84 26.16
CA THR A 906 -37.80 25.94 26.82
C THR A 906 -37.94 25.79 28.31
N ARG A 907 -37.04 25.04 28.94
CA ARG A 907 -36.92 25.01 30.40
C ARG A 907 -35.46 24.99 30.81
N GLN A 908 -35.19 25.61 31.96
CA GLN A 908 -33.89 25.62 32.63
C GLN A 908 -34.03 24.80 33.93
N SER A 909 -32.93 24.20 34.41
CA SER A 909 -32.97 23.37 35.62
C SER A 909 -33.52 24.13 36.85
N VAL A 910 -34.21 23.39 37.72
CA VAL A 910 -34.65 23.85 39.04
C VAL A 910 -34.10 22.83 40.03
N GLU A 911 -33.44 23.29 41.10
CA GLU A 911 -32.86 22.41 42.14
C GLU A 911 -33.91 21.41 42.66
N ILE A 912 -33.64 20.11 42.48
CA ILE A 912 -34.37 19.01 43.09
C ILE A 912 -33.32 18.10 43.74
N PRO A 913 -33.57 17.52 44.94
CA PRO A 913 -32.61 16.66 45.60
C PRO A 913 -32.15 15.48 44.71
N PRO A 914 -30.87 15.10 44.77
CA PRO A 914 -30.31 14.07 43.91
C PRO A 914 -30.98 12.72 44.18
N MET A 915 -31.57 12.13 43.14
CA MET A 915 -32.09 10.77 43.19
C MET A 915 -30.97 9.82 42.75
N SER A 916 -30.49 8.94 43.64
CA SER A 916 -29.49 7.92 43.27
C SER A 916 -30.18 6.82 42.45
N ILE A 917 -30.16 7.00 41.14
CA ILE A 917 -30.73 6.09 40.15
C ILE A 917 -29.63 5.09 39.75
N SER A 918 -29.78 3.83 40.16
CA SER A 918 -28.98 2.72 39.65
C SER A 918 -29.49 2.36 38.24
N LEU A 919 -28.80 2.82 37.21
CA LEU A 919 -29.14 2.52 35.81
C LEU A 919 -28.59 1.14 35.44
N GLY A 920 -29.43 0.30 34.82
CA GLY A 920 -29.10 -1.07 34.44
C GLY A 920 -27.96 -1.19 33.42
N GLU A 921 -27.46 -2.42 33.31
CA GLU A 921 -26.12 -2.85 32.88
C GLU A 921 -25.66 -2.51 31.44
N ASN A 922 -26.43 -1.80 30.61
CA ASN A 922 -26.04 -1.53 29.22
C ASN A 922 -26.12 -0.05 28.83
N GLU A 923 -24.96 0.54 28.53
CA GLU A 923 -24.81 1.87 27.94
C GLU A 923 -25.43 1.93 26.52
N GLY A 924 -25.84 3.12 26.09
CA GLY A 924 -26.31 3.37 24.74
C GLY A 924 -27.73 3.94 24.63
N LEU A 925 -28.26 3.90 23.41
CA LEU A 925 -29.56 4.42 23.02
C LEU A 925 -30.53 3.28 22.74
N TYR A 926 -31.72 3.36 23.33
CA TYR A 926 -32.88 2.55 23.00
C TYR A 926 -33.93 3.38 22.25
N VAL A 927 -34.54 2.78 21.24
CA VAL A 927 -35.61 3.38 20.42
C VAL A 927 -36.86 2.52 20.50
N GLY A 928 -38.00 3.15 20.76
CA GLY A 928 -39.33 2.54 20.77
C GLY A 928 -39.75 1.90 22.09
N GLY A 929 -38.82 1.67 23.00
CA GLY A 929 -39.00 1.04 24.31
C GLY A 929 -37.64 0.63 24.87
N MET A 930 -37.60 -0.17 25.95
CA MET A 930 -36.38 -0.79 26.48
C MET A 930 -36.71 -2.06 27.28
N PRO A 931 -35.75 -2.99 27.53
CA PRO A 931 -35.99 -4.16 28.37
C PRO A 931 -36.57 -3.76 29.73
N ASN A 932 -37.62 -4.44 30.19
CA ASN A 932 -38.27 -4.15 31.47
C ASN A 932 -38.58 -2.65 31.68
N THR A 933 -39.19 -2.00 30.67
CA THR A 933 -39.42 -0.55 30.62
C THR A 933 -39.96 0.03 31.94
N SER A 934 -40.93 -0.63 32.59
CA SER A 934 -41.51 -0.21 33.87
C SER A 934 -40.47 -0.18 35.01
N LEU A 935 -39.57 -1.16 35.08
CA LEU A 935 -38.55 -1.24 36.11
C LEU A 935 -37.43 -0.22 35.88
N GLN A 936 -36.93 -0.15 34.63
CA GLN A 936 -35.79 0.71 34.28
C GLN A 936 -36.14 2.20 34.18
N SER A 937 -37.41 2.54 33.90
CA SER A 937 -37.89 3.93 33.90
C SER A 937 -38.43 4.38 35.26
N PHE A 938 -38.22 3.62 36.35
CA PHE A 938 -38.76 3.91 37.68
C PHE A 938 -40.28 4.10 37.66
N THR A 939 -40.99 3.25 36.93
CA THR A 939 -42.45 3.24 36.71
C THR A 939 -43.02 4.43 35.93
N ARG A 940 -42.18 5.33 35.41
CA ARG A 940 -42.59 6.49 34.59
C ARG A 940 -43.19 6.08 33.26
N TYR A 941 -42.64 5.06 32.62
CA TYR A 941 -43.18 4.44 31.41
C TYR A 941 -43.49 2.97 31.67
N LYS A 942 -44.75 2.57 31.56
CA LYS A 942 -45.15 1.16 31.73
C LYS A 942 -44.75 0.29 30.54
N HIS A 943 -44.63 0.89 29.37
CA HIS A 943 -44.29 0.25 28.10
C HIS A 943 -43.63 1.25 27.14
N GLY A 944 -43.02 0.75 26.06
CA GLY A 944 -42.60 1.54 24.90
C GLY A 944 -43.76 2.13 24.12
N ILE A 945 -43.47 2.80 23.01
CA ILE A 945 -44.50 3.32 22.11
C ILE A 945 -45.22 2.22 21.34
N LYS A 946 -46.51 2.46 21.03
CA LYS A 946 -47.24 1.76 19.98
C LYS A 946 -47.29 2.67 18.76
N GLY A 947 -46.47 2.38 17.76
CA GLY A 947 -46.24 3.33 16.67
C GLY A 947 -44.99 3.02 15.87
N CYS A 948 -44.46 4.00 15.14
CA CYS A 948 -43.38 3.86 14.20
C CYS A 948 -42.36 4.99 14.30
N VAL A 949 -41.10 4.70 13.93
CA VAL A 949 -40.02 5.69 13.91
C VAL A 949 -39.33 5.66 12.55
N ALA A 950 -39.44 6.72 11.75
CA ALA A 950 -38.93 6.78 10.38
C ALA A 950 -37.51 7.34 10.27
N ASP A 951 -37.22 8.40 11.04
CA ASP A 951 -35.93 9.08 11.00
C ASP A 951 -35.45 9.34 12.42
N LEU A 952 -34.15 9.16 12.65
CA LEU A 952 -33.44 9.61 13.83
C LEU A 952 -32.12 10.24 13.40
N VAL A 953 -31.93 11.52 13.71
CA VAL A 953 -30.72 12.28 13.42
C VAL A 953 -30.19 12.86 14.73
N LEU A 954 -28.91 12.63 15.01
CA LEU A 954 -28.19 13.22 16.14
C LEU A 954 -27.24 14.31 15.61
N ASN A 955 -27.09 15.42 16.33
CA ASN A 955 -26.15 16.51 16.06
C ASN A 955 -26.17 17.07 14.63
N THR A 956 -27.35 17.06 14.00
CA THR A 956 -27.66 17.57 12.64
C THR A 956 -27.10 16.78 11.47
N ASP A 957 -26.02 16.01 11.62
CA ASP A 957 -25.34 15.31 10.53
C ASP A 957 -25.25 13.78 10.74
N TYR A 958 -25.37 13.27 11.96
CA TYR A 958 -25.35 11.83 12.24
C TYR A 958 -26.73 11.21 12.07
N ARG A 959 -27.04 10.76 10.84
CA ARG A 959 -28.27 10.03 10.53
C ARG A 959 -28.15 8.55 10.89
N LEU A 960 -28.88 8.13 11.91
CA LEU A 960 -28.88 6.75 12.39
C LEU A 960 -29.82 5.92 11.50
N GLN A 961 -29.28 4.88 10.84
CA GLN A 961 -30.10 3.96 10.05
C GLN A 961 -30.88 3.05 11.00
N VAL A 962 -32.12 3.46 11.33
CA VAL A 962 -32.97 2.91 12.39
C VAL A 962 -33.24 1.39 12.28
N ILE A 963 -32.86 0.69 11.21
CA ILE A 963 -33.00 -0.78 11.12
C ILE A 963 -31.67 -1.48 10.74
N ASN A 964 -30.73 -0.77 10.12
CA ASN A 964 -29.46 -1.37 9.69
C ASN A 964 -28.35 -1.23 10.73
N HIS A 965 -28.46 -0.27 11.64
CA HIS A 965 -27.44 0.00 12.67
C HIS A 965 -27.79 -0.55 14.06
N SER A 966 -28.93 -1.24 14.23
CA SER A 966 -29.33 -1.78 15.53
C SER A 966 -28.59 -3.08 15.83
N GLU A 967 -27.95 -3.19 17.00
CA GLU A 967 -27.31 -4.43 17.43
C GLU A 967 -28.33 -5.50 17.84
N VAL A 968 -29.42 -5.06 18.49
CA VAL A 968 -30.51 -5.92 18.97
C VAL A 968 -31.84 -5.27 18.60
N GLY A 969 -32.76 -6.04 18.02
CA GLY A 969 -34.15 -5.66 17.82
C GLY A 969 -35.08 -6.70 18.40
N HIS A 970 -35.97 -6.29 19.31
CA HIS A 970 -36.90 -7.17 19.99
C HIS A 970 -38.34 -6.73 19.72
N ASN A 971 -39.21 -7.66 19.32
CA ASN A 971 -40.63 -7.42 19.03
C ASN A 971 -40.93 -6.20 18.13
N VAL A 972 -40.09 -5.93 17.13
CA VAL A 972 -40.23 -4.85 16.15
C VAL A 972 -40.91 -5.38 14.89
N GLY A 973 -41.95 -4.68 14.43
CA GLY A 973 -42.72 -5.02 13.22
C GLY A 973 -42.52 -4.02 12.09
N GLU A 974 -43.39 -4.09 11.09
CA GLU A 974 -43.47 -3.13 9.98
C GLU A 974 -44.53 -2.06 10.28
N CYS A 975 -44.25 -0.80 9.98
CA CYS A 975 -45.22 0.28 10.13
C CYS A 975 -46.27 0.24 9.02
N GLU A 976 -47.54 0.15 9.39
CA GLU A 976 -48.64 0.37 8.45
C GLU A 976 -48.75 1.88 8.15
N VAL A 977 -48.57 2.24 6.87
CA VAL A 977 -48.59 3.64 6.40
C VAL A 977 -49.98 4.25 6.57
#